data_AF-A0A9E7FNT0-F1
#
_entry.id   AF-A0A9E7FNT0-F1
#
_cell.length_a   1.000
_cell.length_b   1.000
_cell.length_c   1.000
_cell.angle_alpha   90.00
_cell.angle_beta   90.00
_cell.angle_gamma   90.00
#
_symmetry.space_group_name_H-M   'P 1'
#
loop_
_entity.id
_entity.type
_entity.pdbx_description
1 polymer ?
#
loop_
_entity_poly.entity_id
_entity_poly.type
_entity_poly.pdbx_seq_one_letter_code
_entity_poly.pdbx_strand_id
1 'polypeptide(L)'
;MPTTDHPLPAIPLLSGHHIVLLCPASHLHFLSRESTLRWSDPPLITAHECLMTGRAALAFTLVKVGPVRCRVLEGLGERGGEPYAVRISCGAPEDVTTKPTNTIWKKDFGYTGGKQANATIPSFIEPQLKTLRYFPLSDGPENCYFISDIPRGRYEVRLFFALIADPNFDNEPMFDISMEGTQIHSLKSGWSNNDEQSFVEALVFVPNASFTTCFHSTGHGDPSILSIEILQVDDTAYYFGPLWGKGTVLRTAKRLTCGTGKPAFDEDYGGSHWGGDRFWLAISYFPDSGQSMSTEHSISMTSISPNFYPEKLYQSAIVGSDLQPDLSFEMEVEPNRNYSVWLHFSEIDPRIAGEGERTFDISLNGDTAFESIDIIGMTGGSYAALVLNTTVEVSGKALAIVLRGTNGSHAIVNAIEVFEVIPAESKTSADEVSALQILKSSMGLPRRLGWNGDPCVPQQHPWSGLGCQFDSKSGNWVIDGLGLDNQGLKGFLPNDIAKLQHLQSINFSENNLYGAIPSSLGTIAGLQTLDLSYNQLNGSIPESLGQLTLLQILNLNGNLLSGRVPASLGGLPLHRASFNFTGNAGLCGIPGLPSCGPHLSVAAKIGIAFGASFVFLLAVVAALIWWKRRENILRAQRIAAAREAPYAKARMHFARDVQMTKHHRPHDQVRSHTLIMDPT
;
A
#
# COMPACT_ATOMS: atom_id res chain seq x y z
N MET A 1 -47.77 56.57 16.26
CA MET A 1 -49.04 56.00 15.76
C MET A 1 -48.99 55.93 14.25
N PRO A 2 -49.56 54.90 13.60
CA PRO A 2 -50.07 53.66 14.21
C PRO A 2 -48.88 52.71 14.51
N THR A 3 -48.66 52.03 15.65
CA THR A 3 -49.46 51.50 16.80
C THR A 3 -50.54 50.48 16.45
N THR A 4 -50.21 49.20 16.73
CA THR A 4 -50.95 48.14 17.47
C THR A 4 -50.07 46.88 17.41
N ASP A 5 -49.23 46.55 18.40
CA ASP A 5 -49.52 45.91 19.70
C ASP A 5 -50.04 44.45 19.63
N HIS A 6 -49.09 43.51 19.84
CA HIS A 6 -49.07 42.37 20.81
C HIS A 6 -50.35 41.57 21.16
N PRO A 7 -50.26 40.21 21.35
CA PRO A 7 -49.37 39.63 22.38
C PRO A 7 -48.64 38.30 22.05
N LEU A 8 -47.69 37.96 22.93
CA LEU A 8 -47.04 36.64 23.07
C LEU A 8 -48.04 35.54 23.49
N PRO A 9 -47.72 34.27 23.23
CA PRO A 9 -47.53 33.38 24.39
C PRO A 9 -46.37 32.36 24.28
N ALA A 10 -45.78 32.10 25.45
CA ALA A 10 -45.16 30.87 25.96
C ALA A 10 -44.29 29.93 25.07
N ILE A 11 -43.10 29.65 25.62
CA ILE A 11 -42.15 28.58 25.27
C ILE A 11 -42.79 27.18 25.43
N PRO A 12 -42.41 26.22 24.56
CA PRO A 12 -42.11 24.86 25.03
C PRO A 12 -40.70 24.40 24.62
N LEU A 13 -39.96 23.88 25.60
CA LEU A 13 -38.79 23.02 25.35
C LEU A 13 -39.25 21.69 24.74
N LEU A 14 -38.55 21.17 23.73
CA LEU A 14 -37.93 19.83 23.80
C LEU A 14 -37.14 19.46 22.53
N SER A 15 -36.25 18.49 22.70
CA SER A 15 -35.29 17.97 21.73
C SER A 15 -35.87 16.86 20.84
N GLY A 16 -35.17 16.54 19.75
CA GLY A 16 -35.50 15.39 18.90
C GLY A 16 -34.73 15.33 17.59
N HIS A 17 -33.49 14.82 17.61
CA HIS A 17 -32.77 14.46 16.38
C HIS A 17 -33.17 13.06 15.91
N HIS A 18 -33.70 12.95 14.68
CA HIS A 18 -33.83 11.67 13.99
C HIS A 18 -32.49 11.28 13.35
N ILE A 19 -31.92 10.15 13.77
CA ILE A 19 -30.74 9.55 13.12
C ILE A 19 -31.23 8.47 12.15
N VAL A 20 -30.84 8.58 10.87
CA VAL A 20 -31.01 7.53 9.86
C VAL A 20 -29.72 6.72 9.81
N LEU A 21 -29.79 5.44 10.16
CA LEU A 21 -28.68 4.50 10.04
C LEU A 21 -28.71 3.81 8.67
N LEU A 22 -27.65 4.01 7.88
CA LEU A 22 -27.34 3.19 6.71
C LEU A 22 -26.16 2.28 7.04
N CYS A 23 -26.37 0.96 7.01
CA CYS A 23 -25.29 -0.03 7.11
C CYS A 23 -24.97 -0.59 5.72
N PRO A 24 -23.68 -0.68 5.32
CA PRO A 24 -23.28 -1.36 4.09
C PRO A 24 -23.43 -2.88 4.24
N ALA A 25 -23.99 -3.54 3.24
CA ALA A 25 -24.21 -4.99 3.24
C ALA A 25 -23.08 -5.70 2.45
N SER A 26 -22.14 -6.31 3.16
CA SER A 26 -21.11 -7.18 2.56
C SER A 26 -20.65 -8.26 3.53
N HIS A 27 -21.34 -9.41 3.51
CA HIS A 27 -20.87 -10.79 3.79
C HIS A 27 -22.05 -11.66 4.29
N LEU A 28 -22.77 -12.28 3.36
CA LEU A 28 -23.74 -13.35 3.66
C LEU A 28 -23.70 -14.38 2.53
N HIS A 29 -23.12 -15.56 2.82
CA HIS A 29 -23.22 -16.73 1.95
C HIS A 29 -24.65 -17.29 2.02
N PHE A 30 -25.39 -17.24 0.92
CA PHE A 30 -26.69 -17.90 0.82
C PHE A 30 -26.55 -19.33 0.27
N LEU A 31 -26.85 -20.32 1.12
CA LEU A 31 -27.28 -21.65 0.67
C LEU A 31 -28.78 -21.59 0.41
N SER A 32 -29.19 -21.79 -0.85
CA SER A 32 -30.61 -21.73 -1.22
C SER A 32 -31.35 -23.01 -0.82
N ARG A 33 -32.44 -22.86 -0.05
CA ARG A 33 -33.60 -23.76 -0.13
C ARG A 33 -34.90 -22.98 0.04
N GLU A 34 -35.93 -23.46 -0.64
CA GLU A 34 -37.18 -22.75 -0.88
C GLU A 34 -38.05 -22.65 0.38
N SER A 35 -38.70 -21.50 0.59
CA SER A 35 -40.16 -21.45 0.75
C SER A 35 -40.67 -20.00 0.81
N THR A 36 -41.87 -19.81 0.26
CA THR A 36 -42.59 -18.54 0.12
C THR A 36 -43.30 -18.10 1.39
N LEU A 37 -43.34 -16.79 1.68
CA LEU A 37 -44.54 -16.12 2.26
C LEU A 37 -44.48 -14.58 2.14
N ARG A 38 -45.67 -13.96 2.25
CA ARG A 38 -46.09 -12.58 1.91
C ARG A 38 -47.44 -12.30 2.60
N TRP A 39 -47.89 -11.11 2.99
CA TRP A 39 -47.37 -9.71 3.03
C TRP A 39 -47.83 -9.09 4.37
N SER A 40 -47.21 -7.99 4.85
CA SER A 40 -47.90 -6.77 5.35
C SER A 40 -47.01 -5.86 6.23
N ASP A 41 -47.34 -4.56 6.25
CA ASP A 41 -46.62 -3.45 6.89
C ASP A 41 -46.50 -3.52 8.44
N PRO A 42 -45.55 -2.79 9.05
CA PRO A 42 -45.23 -2.91 10.48
C PRO A 42 -46.15 -2.04 11.38
N PRO A 43 -46.55 -2.53 12.56
CA PRO A 43 -47.09 -1.67 13.60
C PRO A 43 -45.96 -0.96 14.36
N LEU A 44 -46.12 0.35 14.60
CA LEU A 44 -45.35 1.06 15.62
C LEU A 44 -45.64 0.42 17.00
N ILE A 45 -44.61 0.03 17.72
CA ILE A 45 -44.67 -0.20 19.17
C ILE A 45 -43.67 0.74 19.83
N THR A 46 -44.20 1.75 20.51
CA THR A 46 -43.42 2.72 21.30
C THR A 46 -42.89 2.09 22.57
N ALA A 47 -41.63 2.36 22.91
CA ALA A 47 -41.00 1.85 24.12
C ALA A 47 -41.52 2.57 25.38
N HIS A 48 -42.23 1.84 26.23
CA HIS A 48 -42.30 2.12 27.66
C HIS A 48 -42.33 0.80 28.44
N GLU A 49 -41.63 0.77 29.58
CA GLU A 49 -41.63 -0.31 30.58
C GLU A 49 -41.08 -1.68 30.14
N CYS A 50 -39.80 -1.93 30.47
CA CYS A 50 -39.42 -3.11 31.27
C CYS A 50 -37.95 -3.04 31.73
N LEU A 51 -37.73 -2.50 32.93
CA LEU A 51 -36.56 -2.82 33.73
C LEU A 51 -37.03 -3.72 34.89
N MET A 52 -36.23 -4.72 35.27
CA MET A 52 -36.43 -5.61 36.42
C MET A 52 -37.61 -6.60 36.36
N THR A 53 -37.34 -7.84 35.96
CA THR A 53 -37.59 -9.05 36.79
C THR A 53 -36.94 -10.28 36.15
N GLY A 54 -36.52 -11.25 36.97
CA GLY A 54 -35.76 -12.42 36.52
C GLY A 54 -36.61 -13.68 36.28
N ARG A 55 -35.94 -14.69 35.70
CA ARG A 55 -36.39 -16.08 35.45
C ARG A 55 -37.43 -16.32 34.34
N ALA A 56 -36.93 -16.74 33.18
CA ALA A 56 -37.39 -17.97 32.53
C ALA A 56 -36.23 -18.59 31.72
N ALA A 57 -36.01 -19.89 31.86
CA ALA A 57 -34.99 -20.60 31.09
C ALA A 57 -35.64 -21.25 29.86
N LEU A 58 -35.04 -21.05 28.69
CA LEU A 58 -35.27 -21.88 27.50
C LEU A 58 -33.92 -22.07 26.80
N ALA A 59 -33.41 -23.30 26.82
CA ALA A 59 -32.08 -23.62 26.34
C ALA A 59 -32.10 -23.84 24.82
N PHE A 60 -31.39 -22.99 24.08
CA PHE A 60 -30.91 -23.29 22.74
C PHE A 60 -29.39 -23.23 22.71
N THR A 61 -28.77 -24.32 22.27
CA THR A 61 -27.32 -24.51 22.27
C THR A 61 -26.68 -23.71 21.14
N LEU A 62 -26.29 -22.47 21.41
CA LEU A 62 -25.49 -21.66 20.48
C LEU A 62 -23.98 -21.89 20.71
N VAL A 63 -23.28 -22.17 19.61
CA VAL A 63 -21.81 -22.30 19.59
C VAL A 63 -21.18 -20.96 19.93
N LYS A 64 -20.19 -20.99 20.84
CA LYS A 64 -19.48 -19.82 21.34
C LYS A 64 -18.64 -19.18 20.22
N VAL A 65 -19.08 -18.04 19.69
CA VAL A 65 -18.23 -17.06 19.00
C VAL A 65 -18.00 -15.89 19.96
N GLY A 66 -16.79 -15.32 19.96
CA GLY A 66 -16.38 -14.30 20.92
C GLY A 66 -17.17 -12.98 20.83
N PRO A 67 -17.11 -12.13 21.87
CA PRO A 67 -17.93 -10.92 21.95
C PRO A 67 -17.49 -9.87 20.94
N VAL A 68 -18.37 -9.56 19.99
CA VAL A 68 -18.26 -8.33 19.18
C VAL A 68 -18.63 -7.15 20.08
N ARG A 69 -17.67 -6.28 20.38
CA ARG A 69 -17.92 -5.01 21.09
C ARG A 69 -18.53 -3.99 20.12
N CYS A 70 -19.85 -3.93 20.04
CA CYS A 70 -20.54 -2.75 19.51
C CYS A 70 -20.37 -1.61 20.53
N ARG A 71 -19.60 -0.58 20.17
CA ARG A 71 -19.45 0.64 20.98
C ARG A 71 -20.58 1.59 20.61
N VAL A 72 -21.37 2.04 21.60
CA VAL A 72 -22.39 3.07 21.38
C VAL A 72 -21.68 4.40 21.09
N LEU A 73 -22.08 5.07 20.01
CA LEU A 73 -21.71 6.45 19.75
C LEU A 73 -22.71 7.36 20.49
N GLU A 74 -22.34 7.79 21.69
CA GLU A 74 -23.02 8.90 22.35
C GLU A 74 -22.57 10.21 21.70
N GLY A 75 -23.53 11.01 21.26
CA GLY A 75 -23.28 12.30 20.60
C GLY A 75 -23.75 13.47 21.46
N LEU A 76 -22.92 14.52 21.50
CA LEU A 76 -23.17 15.84 22.08
C LEU A 76 -23.03 15.95 23.62
N GLY A 77 -21.77 16.11 24.06
CA GLY A 77 -21.40 16.56 25.39
C GLY A 77 -19.91 16.32 25.64
N GLU A 78 -19.08 17.36 25.49
CA GLU A 78 -17.61 17.40 25.73
C GLU A 78 -16.74 16.45 24.86
N ARG A 79 -15.70 16.98 24.19
CA ARG A 79 -14.61 16.17 23.59
C ARG A 79 -13.69 15.67 24.73
N GLY A 80 -14.21 14.81 25.60
CA GLY A 80 -13.50 14.23 26.77
C GLY A 80 -12.62 13.02 26.44
N GLY A 81 -11.86 13.07 25.34
CA GLY A 81 -10.94 12.02 24.93
C GLY A 81 -9.55 12.57 24.66
N GLU A 82 -8.52 11.80 25.01
CA GLU A 82 -7.14 12.10 24.60
C GLU A 82 -7.01 12.03 23.06
N PRO A 83 -6.20 12.90 22.44
CA PRO A 83 -5.93 12.84 21.01
C PRO A 83 -5.24 11.53 20.63
N TYR A 84 -5.47 11.04 19.42
CA TYR A 84 -4.78 9.85 18.94
C TYR A 84 -3.28 10.13 18.81
N ALA A 85 -2.45 9.28 19.42
CA ALA A 85 -1.01 9.31 19.25
C ALA A 85 -0.47 7.89 19.01
N VAL A 86 0.41 7.74 18.03
CA VAL A 86 1.24 6.54 17.87
C VAL A 86 2.69 6.94 17.66
N ARG A 87 3.59 6.26 18.37
CA ARG A 87 5.04 6.46 18.32
C ARG A 87 5.68 5.11 18.09
N ILE A 88 6.56 4.99 17.10
CA ILE A 88 7.14 3.73 16.63
C ILE A 88 8.65 3.81 16.76
N SER A 89 9.25 2.95 17.58
CA SER A 89 10.70 2.77 17.66
C SER A 89 11.12 1.82 16.55
N CYS A 90 11.72 2.35 15.48
CA CYS A 90 12.05 1.55 14.30
C CYS A 90 13.19 0.58 14.61
N GLY A 91 13.15 -0.60 14.03
CA GLY A 91 14.01 -1.72 14.40
C GLY A 91 13.79 -2.30 15.81
N ALA A 92 12.93 -1.74 16.68
CA ALA A 92 12.75 -2.30 18.02
C ALA A 92 11.91 -3.60 17.99
N PRO A 93 12.35 -4.69 18.64
CA PRO A 93 11.60 -5.95 18.69
C PRO A 93 10.42 -5.91 19.68
N GLU A 94 10.48 -5.02 20.68
CA GLU A 94 9.54 -4.87 21.78
C GLU A 94 9.26 -3.38 22.05
N ASP A 95 8.16 -3.07 22.76
CA ASP A 95 7.79 -1.70 23.11
C ASP A 95 8.87 -1.10 24.04
N VAL A 96 9.28 0.14 23.78
CA VAL A 96 10.33 0.84 24.53
C VAL A 96 9.69 1.96 25.34
N THR A 97 9.93 1.98 26.66
CA THR A 97 9.54 3.10 27.54
C THR A 97 10.74 3.99 27.82
N THR A 98 10.56 5.30 27.74
CA THR A 98 11.66 6.25 27.72
C THR A 98 11.49 7.39 28.71
N LYS A 99 12.54 7.71 29.47
CA LYS A 99 12.57 8.83 30.42
C LYS A 99 12.96 10.14 29.72
N PRO A 100 12.59 11.33 30.25
CA PRO A 100 11.81 11.56 31.49
C PRO A 100 10.32 11.23 31.38
N THR A 101 9.65 11.62 30.28
CA THR A 101 8.21 11.44 29.98
C THR A 101 7.56 10.10 30.37
N ASN A 102 8.31 9.00 30.37
CA ASN A 102 7.80 7.62 30.33
C ASN A 102 6.94 7.32 29.09
N THR A 103 7.19 8.04 27.99
CA THR A 103 6.55 7.79 26.70
C THR A 103 6.75 6.34 26.26
N ILE A 104 5.67 5.72 25.78
CA ILE A 104 5.67 4.35 25.26
C ILE A 104 5.81 4.41 23.74
N TRP A 105 6.96 3.97 23.24
CA TRP A 105 7.21 3.73 21.83
C TRP A 105 6.84 2.30 21.50
N LYS A 106 6.00 2.11 20.50
CA LYS A 106 5.66 0.78 19.99
C LYS A 106 6.87 0.15 19.32
N LYS A 107 6.98 -1.18 19.46
CA LYS A 107 7.86 -1.99 18.65
C LYS A 107 7.63 -1.72 17.15
N ASP A 108 8.61 -2.05 16.34
CA ASP A 108 8.56 -1.77 14.91
C ASP A 108 7.46 -2.58 14.19
N PHE A 109 6.59 -1.89 13.44
CA PHE A 109 5.48 -2.49 12.67
C PHE A 109 5.11 -1.65 11.44
N GLY A 110 4.38 -2.24 10.49
CA GLY A 110 3.84 -1.53 9.31
C GLY A 110 4.80 -1.38 8.13
N TYR A 111 6.08 -1.72 8.28
CA TYR A 111 7.10 -1.63 7.23
C TYR A 111 6.92 -2.65 6.09
N THR A 112 7.26 -2.26 4.85
CA THR A 112 7.21 -3.15 3.66
C THR A 112 8.46 -4.02 3.48
N GLY A 113 9.60 -3.64 4.07
CA GLY A 113 10.90 -4.27 3.87
C GLY A 113 11.93 -3.88 4.92
N GLY A 114 13.22 -4.01 4.60
CA GLY A 114 14.31 -3.51 5.44
C GLY A 114 14.76 -4.45 6.55
N LYS A 115 15.83 -4.04 7.22
CA LYS A 115 16.53 -4.77 8.28
C LYS A 115 16.64 -3.89 9.53
N GLN A 116 16.66 -4.52 10.69
CA GLN A 116 17.00 -3.88 11.96
C GLN A 116 18.52 -3.64 12.04
N ALA A 117 18.92 -2.51 12.60
CA ALA A 117 20.29 -2.25 13.04
C ALA A 117 20.31 -1.52 14.39
N ASN A 118 21.48 -1.46 15.02
CA ASN A 118 21.75 -0.49 16.08
C ASN A 118 21.89 0.90 15.47
N ALA A 119 21.40 1.92 16.16
CA ALA A 119 21.52 3.31 15.75
C ALA A 119 22.71 3.99 16.43
N THR A 120 23.35 4.94 15.74
CA THR A 120 24.06 6.02 16.44
C THR A 120 23.05 6.79 17.28
N ILE A 121 23.45 7.26 18.46
CA ILE A 121 22.55 8.00 19.35
C ILE A 121 22.66 9.50 19.03
N PRO A 122 21.70 10.11 18.30
CA PRO A 122 21.64 11.57 18.19
C PRO A 122 21.45 12.19 19.58
N SER A 123 22.24 13.21 19.90
CA SER A 123 22.37 13.77 21.26
C SER A 123 21.20 14.63 21.72
N PHE A 124 20.31 15.01 20.79
CA PHE A 124 19.27 16.03 20.95
C PHE A 124 17.84 15.47 20.78
N ILE A 125 17.69 14.22 20.30
CA ILE A 125 16.40 13.52 20.31
C ILE A 125 16.27 12.83 21.67
N GLU A 126 15.53 13.46 22.58
CA GLU A 126 14.97 12.72 23.70
C GLU A 126 13.65 12.08 23.24
N PRO A 127 13.54 10.75 23.21
CA PRO A 127 14.46 9.81 23.85
C PRO A 127 15.51 9.18 22.93
N GLN A 128 16.64 8.81 23.54
CA GLN A 128 17.75 8.11 22.90
C GLN A 128 17.39 6.65 22.54
N LEU A 129 16.64 6.49 21.45
CA LEU A 129 16.35 5.19 20.84
C LEU A 129 17.65 4.59 20.26
N LYS A 130 17.80 3.27 20.40
CA LYS A 130 19.07 2.55 20.13
C LYS A 130 19.00 1.64 18.92
N THR A 131 17.83 1.52 18.31
CA THR A 131 17.57 0.70 17.13
C THR A 131 17.04 1.58 16.03
N LEU A 132 17.32 1.21 14.79
CA LEU A 132 16.72 1.81 13.60
C LEU A 132 16.34 0.70 12.61
N ARG A 133 15.50 1.05 11.62
CA ARG A 133 15.31 0.25 10.41
C ARG A 133 16.05 0.90 9.26
N TYR A 134 16.76 0.09 8.47
CA TYR A 134 17.34 0.53 7.20
C TYR A 134 16.84 -0.31 6.03
N PHE A 135 16.82 0.28 4.84
CA PHE A 135 16.24 -0.27 3.63
C PHE A 135 17.33 -0.52 2.57
N PRO A 136 17.90 -1.72 2.51
CA PRO A 136 18.93 -2.02 1.52
C PRO A 136 18.34 -2.04 0.11
N LEU A 137 19.09 -1.53 -0.87
CA LEU A 137 18.69 -1.54 -2.30
C LEU A 137 18.22 -2.92 -2.81
N SER A 138 18.63 -4.02 -2.17
CA SER A 138 18.14 -5.38 -2.47
C SER A 138 16.63 -5.59 -2.22
N ASP A 139 16.03 -4.83 -1.31
CA ASP A 139 14.58 -4.82 -1.04
C ASP A 139 13.81 -3.90 -2.00
N GLY A 140 14.51 -3.17 -2.89
CA GLY A 140 13.94 -2.22 -3.85
C GLY A 140 14.18 -0.76 -3.46
N PRO A 141 14.07 0.19 -4.41
CA PRO A 141 14.29 1.61 -4.13
C PRO A 141 13.21 2.22 -3.23
N GLU A 142 11.95 1.75 -3.35
CA GLU A 142 10.82 2.27 -2.56
C GLU A 142 10.50 1.36 -1.37
N ASN A 143 10.52 1.92 -0.16
CA ASN A 143 10.09 1.23 1.05
C ASN A 143 9.21 2.13 1.91
N CYS A 144 8.14 1.59 2.48
CA CYS A 144 7.13 2.38 3.18
C CYS A 144 6.77 1.79 4.54
N TYR A 145 6.22 2.65 5.40
CA TYR A 145 5.42 2.28 6.55
C TYR A 145 3.94 2.54 6.22
N PHE A 146 3.11 1.51 6.37
CA PHE A 146 1.66 1.59 6.31
C PHE A 146 1.09 1.38 7.71
N ILE A 147 0.49 2.44 8.27
CA ILE A 147 -0.06 2.45 9.61
C ILE A 147 -1.59 2.47 9.50
N SER A 148 -2.25 1.40 9.96
CA SER A 148 -3.71 1.27 9.97
C SER A 148 -4.34 1.89 11.22
N ASP A 149 -5.66 2.00 11.21
CA ASP A 149 -6.48 2.35 12.37
C ASP A 149 -6.20 3.75 12.94
N ILE A 150 -5.71 4.64 12.08
CA ILE A 150 -5.57 6.08 12.34
C ILE A 150 -6.93 6.75 12.06
N PRO A 151 -7.51 7.51 13.01
CA PRO A 151 -8.71 8.29 12.75
C PRO A 151 -8.53 9.29 11.61
N ARG A 152 -9.63 9.66 10.94
CA ARG A 152 -9.63 10.82 10.05
C ARG A 152 -9.41 12.08 10.88
N GLY A 153 -8.43 12.89 10.50
CA GLY A 153 -8.08 14.11 11.23
C GLY A 153 -6.80 14.76 10.72
N ARG A 154 -6.29 15.73 11.49
CA ARG A 154 -4.98 16.35 11.28
C ARG A 154 -3.94 15.74 12.19
N TYR A 155 -2.75 15.56 11.64
CA TYR A 155 -1.64 14.91 12.34
C TYR A 155 -0.37 15.69 12.14
N GLU A 156 0.33 15.92 13.24
CA GLU A 156 1.74 16.27 13.24
C GLU A 156 2.54 14.97 13.16
N VAL A 157 3.32 14.82 12.10
CA VAL A 157 4.13 13.61 11.86
C VAL A 157 5.59 13.98 11.93
N ARG A 158 6.34 13.30 12.79
CA ARG A 158 7.80 13.41 12.90
C ARG A 158 8.47 12.13 12.45
N LEU A 159 9.50 12.27 11.63
CA LEU A 159 10.38 11.20 11.22
C LEU A 159 11.79 11.55 11.69
N PHE A 160 12.35 10.72 12.56
CA PHE A 160 13.69 10.93 13.13
C PHE A 160 14.69 10.00 12.45
N PHE A 161 15.87 10.52 12.13
CA PHE A 161 16.91 9.81 11.38
C PHE A 161 18.15 9.57 12.24
N ALA A 162 18.85 8.47 11.95
CA ALA A 162 20.11 8.13 12.58
C ALA A 162 20.96 7.29 11.61
N LEU A 163 22.27 7.28 11.84
CA LEU A 163 23.20 6.42 11.12
C LEU A 163 23.21 5.02 11.73
N ILE A 164 23.59 4.02 10.93
CA ILE A 164 23.82 2.66 11.40
C ILE A 164 25.08 2.66 12.28
N ALA A 165 24.97 2.17 13.51
CA ALA A 165 26.12 2.02 14.42
C ALA A 165 26.95 0.76 14.08
N ASP A 166 27.47 0.72 12.86
CA ASP A 166 28.42 -0.28 12.36
C ASP A 166 29.58 0.45 11.65
N PRO A 167 30.85 0.29 12.08
CA PRO A 167 31.99 0.97 11.47
C PRO A 167 32.28 0.53 10.02
N ASN A 168 31.54 -0.44 9.46
CA ASN A 168 31.60 -0.80 8.04
C ASN A 168 30.56 -0.03 7.18
N PHE A 169 29.66 0.73 7.80
CA PHE A 169 28.66 1.58 7.13
C PHE A 169 29.12 3.04 7.12
N ASP A 170 30.02 3.37 6.19
CA ASP A 170 30.75 4.65 6.17
C ASP A 170 30.08 5.74 5.31
N ASN A 171 28.81 5.55 4.94
CA ASN A 171 28.06 6.47 4.07
C ASN A 171 26.82 7.03 4.79
N GLU A 172 26.77 8.35 4.91
CA GLU A 172 25.56 9.12 5.21
C GLU A 172 24.52 8.90 4.09
N PRO A 173 23.35 8.28 4.35
CA PRO A 173 22.39 7.98 3.31
C PRO A 173 21.61 9.24 2.89
N MET A 174 21.46 9.43 1.58
CA MET A 174 20.58 10.45 1.00
C MET A 174 19.35 9.78 0.38
N PHE A 175 18.17 10.24 0.77
CA PHE A 175 16.90 9.69 0.33
C PHE A 175 15.79 10.73 0.38
N ASP A 176 14.80 10.56 -0.49
CA ASP A 176 13.60 11.38 -0.48
C ASP A 176 12.53 10.72 0.39
N ILE A 177 11.60 11.55 0.86
CA ILE A 177 10.52 11.15 1.76
C ILE A 177 9.20 11.65 1.19
N SER A 178 8.23 10.74 1.05
CA SER A 178 6.84 11.11 0.80
C SER A 178 5.92 10.74 1.96
N MET A 179 4.91 11.56 2.17
CA MET A 179 3.78 11.27 3.05
C MET A 179 2.51 11.28 2.21
N GLU A 180 1.68 10.24 2.33
CA GLU A 180 0.48 10.05 1.52
C GLU A 180 0.73 10.21 0.00
N GLY A 181 1.91 9.81 -0.49
CA GLY A 181 2.31 9.88 -1.90
C GLY A 181 2.85 11.23 -2.37
N THR A 182 2.86 12.27 -1.52
CA THR A 182 3.44 13.59 -1.84
C THR A 182 4.87 13.66 -1.33
N GLN A 183 5.85 13.98 -2.17
CA GLN A 183 7.23 14.21 -1.69
C GLN A 183 7.28 15.45 -0.79
N ILE A 184 7.64 15.27 0.48
CA ILE A 184 7.73 16.35 1.47
C ILE A 184 9.16 16.79 1.74
N HIS A 185 10.15 15.92 1.59
CA HIS A 185 11.52 16.22 2.02
C HIS A 185 12.56 15.37 1.28
N SER A 186 13.79 15.87 1.28
CA SER A 186 14.96 15.27 0.64
C SER A 186 16.16 15.45 1.57
N LEU A 187 16.72 14.35 2.09
CA LEU A 187 17.89 14.44 2.96
C LEU A 187 19.13 14.78 2.12
N LYS A 188 19.74 15.92 2.42
CA LYS A 188 20.97 16.42 1.78
C LYS A 188 22.19 15.97 2.58
N SER A 189 23.34 15.82 1.93
CA SER A 189 24.58 15.48 2.67
C SER A 189 24.95 16.58 3.67
N GLY A 190 25.45 16.16 4.84
CA GLY A 190 25.67 16.98 6.02
C GLY A 190 24.57 16.86 7.08
N TRP A 191 23.44 16.20 6.79
CA TRP A 191 22.31 16.07 7.71
C TRP A 191 22.68 15.41 9.03
N SER A 192 23.63 14.46 9.05
CA SER A 192 24.03 13.78 10.30
C SER A 192 24.85 14.67 11.24
N ASN A 193 25.30 15.83 10.76
CA ASN A 193 26.10 16.80 11.52
C ASN A 193 25.29 18.04 11.93
N ASN A 194 23.98 18.08 11.63
CA ASN A 194 23.10 19.19 11.96
C ASN A 194 21.81 18.67 12.60
N ASP A 195 21.64 18.96 13.89
CA ASP A 195 20.49 18.59 14.72
C ASP A 195 19.14 18.90 14.04
N GLU A 196 19.03 20.03 13.34
CA GLU A 196 17.79 20.43 12.64
C GLU A 196 17.49 19.62 11.36
N GLN A 197 18.48 18.91 10.81
CA GLN A 197 18.35 18.10 9.59
C GLN A 197 18.22 16.60 9.89
N SER A 198 18.44 16.21 11.15
CA SER A 198 18.32 14.84 11.64
C SER A 198 16.88 14.36 11.87
N PHE A 199 15.89 15.24 11.67
CA PHE A 199 14.48 14.89 11.65
C PHE A 199 13.72 15.77 10.66
N VAL A 200 12.52 15.34 10.28
CA VAL A 200 11.55 16.19 9.58
C VAL A 200 10.21 16.11 10.28
N GLU A 201 9.53 17.25 10.34
CA GLU A 201 8.19 17.39 10.89
C GLU A 201 7.26 17.98 9.82
N ALA A 202 6.07 17.41 9.70
CA ALA A 202 5.03 17.90 8.80
C ALA A 202 3.63 17.73 9.40
N LEU A 203 2.79 18.76 9.23
CA LEU A 203 1.36 18.70 9.49
C LEU A 203 0.66 18.19 8.23
N VAL A 204 0.06 17.01 8.33
CA VAL A 204 -0.65 16.32 7.26
C VAL A 204 -2.13 16.17 7.61
N PHE A 205 -2.98 16.14 6.59
CA PHE A 205 -4.37 15.72 6.74
C PHE A 205 -4.50 14.25 6.32
N VAL A 206 -5.00 13.40 7.22
CA VAL A 206 -5.21 11.98 6.95
C VAL A 206 -6.70 11.77 6.61
N PRO A 207 -7.06 11.53 5.34
CA PRO A 207 -8.46 11.48 4.90
C PRO A 207 -9.14 10.13 5.19
N ASN A 208 -8.34 9.07 5.35
CA ASN A 208 -8.71 7.66 5.39
C ASN A 208 -8.34 7.01 6.73
N ALA A 209 -8.72 5.76 6.97
CA ALA A 209 -8.38 5.01 8.19
C ALA A 209 -6.93 4.48 8.24
N SER A 210 -6.00 5.13 7.54
CA SER A 210 -4.61 4.71 7.40
C SER A 210 -3.71 5.87 6.97
N PHE A 211 -2.45 5.86 7.40
CA PHE A 211 -1.39 6.76 6.95
C PHE A 211 -0.25 5.96 6.31
N THR A 212 0.32 6.50 5.23
CA THR A 212 1.49 5.95 4.55
C THR A 212 2.61 6.98 4.51
N THR A 213 3.81 6.58 4.92
CA THR A 213 5.05 7.33 4.67
C THR A 213 6.05 6.41 3.95
N CYS A 214 6.74 6.94 2.94
CA CYS A 214 7.68 6.19 2.10
C CYS A 214 9.04 6.86 2.05
N PHE A 215 10.06 6.02 1.94
CA PHE A 215 11.48 6.36 1.85
C PHE A 215 11.98 5.87 0.49
N HIS A 216 12.44 6.83 -0.32
CA HIS A 216 12.80 6.65 -1.72
C HIS A 216 14.31 6.76 -1.87
N SER A 217 15.00 5.67 -2.23
CA SER A 217 16.46 5.69 -2.32
C SER A 217 16.94 6.49 -3.54
N THR A 218 17.81 7.48 -3.33
CA THR A 218 18.52 8.16 -4.43
C THR A 218 19.72 7.37 -4.97
N GLY A 219 19.92 6.13 -4.51
CA GLY A 219 21.09 5.30 -4.80
C GLY A 219 22.35 5.65 -3.98
N HIS A 220 22.29 6.72 -3.17
CA HIS A 220 23.38 7.17 -2.31
C HIS A 220 23.20 6.66 -0.87
N GLY A 221 23.44 5.37 -0.66
CA GLY A 221 23.27 4.70 0.63
C GLY A 221 21.86 4.12 0.84
N ASP A 222 21.73 3.35 1.91
CA ASP A 222 20.48 2.68 2.29
C ASP A 222 19.63 3.61 3.17
N PRO A 223 18.39 3.98 2.79
CA PRO A 223 17.54 4.84 3.63
C PRO A 223 17.35 4.27 5.04
N SER A 224 17.47 5.12 6.07
CA SER A 224 17.36 4.71 7.48
C SER A 224 16.36 5.57 8.24
N ILE A 225 15.62 4.95 9.17
CA ILE A 225 14.64 5.61 10.04
C ILE A 225 14.81 5.12 11.48
N LEU A 226 15.00 6.05 12.42
CA LEU A 226 15.12 5.80 13.85
C LEU A 226 13.74 5.63 14.49
N SER A 227 12.84 6.55 14.21
CA SER A 227 11.47 6.51 14.75
C SER A 227 10.47 7.35 13.97
N ILE A 228 9.19 7.04 14.19
CA ILE A 228 8.04 7.70 13.57
C ILE A 228 7.09 8.11 14.69
N GLU A 229 6.72 9.38 14.77
CA GLU A 229 5.60 9.87 15.59
C GLU A 229 4.47 10.34 14.69
N ILE A 230 3.23 10.05 15.07
CA ILE A 230 2.01 10.51 14.42
C ILE A 230 1.08 10.97 15.54
N LEU A 231 0.95 12.28 15.71
CA LEU A 231 0.27 12.93 16.84
C LEU A 231 -0.93 13.72 16.33
N GLN A 232 -2.13 13.42 16.82
CA GLN A 232 -3.35 14.11 16.38
C GLN A 232 -3.38 15.54 16.92
N VAL A 233 -3.55 16.51 16.03
CA VAL A 233 -3.76 17.92 16.37
C VAL A 233 -5.23 18.29 16.14
N ASP A 234 -5.68 19.42 16.69
CA ASP A 234 -7.06 19.86 16.46
C ASP A 234 -7.33 20.14 14.95
N ASP A 235 -8.56 19.90 14.50
CA ASP A 235 -8.94 20.05 13.08
C ASP A 235 -8.79 21.51 12.56
N THR A 236 -8.81 22.48 13.49
CA THR A 236 -8.62 23.91 13.23
C THR A 236 -7.17 24.37 13.37
N ALA A 237 -6.31 23.58 14.02
CA ALA A 237 -4.92 23.90 14.33
C ALA A 237 -4.10 24.25 13.07
N TYR A 238 -3.45 25.41 13.02
CA TYR A 238 -2.69 25.95 11.88
C TYR A 238 -3.51 26.35 10.63
N TYR A 239 -4.77 26.76 10.77
CA TYR A 239 -5.51 27.39 9.67
C TYR A 239 -4.75 28.60 9.07
N PHE A 240 -4.19 28.44 7.86
CA PHE A 240 -3.45 29.48 7.13
C PHE A 240 -4.19 30.05 5.90
N GLY A 241 -5.50 29.75 5.75
CA GLY A 241 -6.35 30.33 4.70
C GLY A 241 -6.98 29.32 3.72
N PRO A 242 -7.44 29.76 2.52
CA PRO A 242 -8.32 28.96 1.65
C PRO A 242 -7.72 27.68 1.02
N LEU A 243 -6.43 27.42 1.19
CA LEU A 243 -5.78 26.15 0.80
C LEU A 243 -5.81 25.11 1.94
N TRP A 244 -6.22 25.50 3.14
CA TRP A 244 -6.38 24.63 4.29
C TRP A 244 -7.31 23.45 4.01
N GLY A 245 -6.81 22.23 4.15
CA GLY A 245 -7.60 21.01 3.96
C GLY A 245 -7.84 20.59 2.51
N LYS A 246 -7.27 21.28 1.51
CA LYS A 246 -7.27 20.84 0.09
C LYS A 246 -6.13 19.88 -0.23
N GLY A 247 -5.79 19.00 0.72
CA GLY A 247 -4.63 18.10 0.62
C GLY A 247 -3.27 18.76 0.94
N THR A 248 -3.21 20.05 1.26
CA THR A 248 -1.93 20.73 1.56
C THR A 248 -1.25 20.16 2.81
N VAL A 249 0.05 19.91 2.70
CA VAL A 249 0.98 19.58 3.78
C VAL A 249 1.69 20.88 4.20
N LEU A 250 1.84 21.10 5.51
CA LEU A 250 2.77 22.12 6.04
C LEU A 250 4.01 21.41 6.58
N ARG A 251 5.16 21.55 5.91
CA ARG A 251 6.44 21.05 6.43
C ARG A 251 7.07 22.12 7.30
N THR A 252 7.46 21.79 8.52
CA THR A 252 8.18 22.73 9.39
C THR A 252 9.54 23.05 8.78
N ALA A 253 9.76 24.33 8.44
CA ALA A 253 11.02 24.85 7.92
C ALA A 253 11.86 25.52 9.01
N LYS A 254 11.20 26.15 9.99
CA LYS A 254 11.83 26.60 11.24
C LYS A 254 10.78 26.67 12.37
N ARG A 255 11.17 26.35 13.59
CA ARG A 255 10.40 26.66 14.81
C ARG A 255 11.33 27.19 15.91
N LEU A 256 11.13 28.43 16.31
CA LEU A 256 12.00 29.18 17.22
C LEU A 256 11.25 29.67 18.45
N THR A 257 11.84 29.51 19.62
CA THR A 257 11.43 30.16 20.88
C THR A 257 12.45 31.25 21.22
N CYS A 258 11.98 32.46 21.47
CA CYS A 258 12.79 33.66 21.60
C CYS A 258 13.00 34.03 23.07
N GLY A 259 14.24 34.32 23.45
CA GLY A 259 14.63 34.75 24.79
C GLY A 259 15.05 33.61 25.73
N THR A 260 14.86 32.34 25.35
CA THR A 260 15.39 31.18 26.08
C THR A 260 16.74 30.72 25.53
N GLY A 261 17.47 29.92 26.31
CA GLY A 261 18.82 29.44 25.96
C GLY A 261 18.96 27.93 25.73
N LYS A 262 17.85 27.18 25.69
CA LYS A 262 17.85 25.71 25.51
C LYS A 262 16.62 25.24 24.71
N PRO A 263 16.79 24.43 23.66
CA PRO A 263 15.67 23.77 22.98
C PRO A 263 14.89 22.85 23.93
N ALA A 264 13.61 22.62 23.63
CA ALA A 264 12.72 21.84 24.50
C ALA A 264 11.49 21.27 23.75
N PHE A 265 10.87 20.23 24.34
CA PHE A 265 9.67 19.53 23.85
C PHE A 265 8.43 19.77 24.74
N ASP A 266 7.31 19.09 24.45
CA ASP A 266 6.03 19.20 25.17
C ASP A 266 6.15 19.20 26.69
N GLU A 267 6.87 18.22 27.25
CA GLU A 267 6.98 18.00 28.70
C GLU A 267 7.75 19.15 29.38
N ASP A 268 8.83 19.61 28.74
CA ASP A 268 9.62 20.76 29.21
C ASP A 268 8.76 22.03 29.21
N TYR A 269 7.89 22.17 28.23
CA TYR A 269 7.04 23.33 28.02
C TYR A 269 5.67 23.28 28.72
N GLY A 270 5.22 22.10 29.16
CA GLY A 270 3.89 21.87 29.73
C GLY A 270 2.75 22.05 28.72
N GLY A 271 2.95 21.62 27.47
CA GLY A 271 1.97 21.80 26.40
C GLY A 271 0.73 20.88 26.49
N SER A 272 -0.25 21.17 25.64
CA SER A 272 -1.46 20.36 25.49
C SER A 272 -1.21 19.18 24.56
N HIS A 273 -1.78 18.02 24.85
CA HIS A 273 -1.70 16.89 23.91
C HIS A 273 -2.39 17.16 22.55
N TRP A 274 -3.30 18.15 22.47
CA TRP A 274 -3.97 18.56 21.21
C TRP A 274 -3.10 19.50 20.35
N GLY A 275 -1.85 19.13 20.08
CA GLY A 275 -0.90 19.90 19.26
C GLY A 275 -0.07 20.95 20.01
N GLY A 276 0.05 20.82 21.33
CA GLY A 276 1.06 21.49 22.15
C GLY A 276 2.44 20.89 21.99
N ASP A 277 2.51 19.55 21.92
CA ASP A 277 3.74 18.77 21.75
C ASP A 277 4.46 19.14 20.48
N ARG A 278 5.51 19.98 20.62
CA ARG A 278 6.34 20.55 19.55
C ARG A 278 7.77 20.74 20.00
N PHE A 279 8.71 20.49 19.09
CA PHE A 279 10.10 20.86 19.28
C PHE A 279 10.31 22.35 18.99
N TRP A 280 10.78 23.12 19.98
CA TRP A 280 11.13 24.52 19.81
C TRP A 280 12.65 24.70 19.93
N LEU A 281 13.29 25.25 18.89
CA LEU A 281 14.70 25.60 18.94
C LEU A 281 14.89 26.97 19.62
N ALA A 282 15.67 27.02 20.68
CA ALA A 282 15.87 28.25 21.44
C ALA A 282 16.89 29.20 20.85
N ILE A 283 16.55 30.49 20.82
CA ILE A 283 17.46 31.59 20.52
C ILE A 283 17.42 32.65 21.61
N SER A 284 18.60 33.06 22.08
CA SER A 284 18.74 34.05 23.17
C SER A 284 18.85 35.50 22.67
N TYR A 285 19.22 35.70 21.41
CA TYR A 285 19.29 37.00 20.72
C TYR A 285 19.25 36.76 19.20
N PHE A 286 18.92 37.78 18.41
CA PHE A 286 19.18 37.74 16.95
C PHE A 286 20.59 38.27 16.69
N PRO A 287 21.31 37.77 15.66
CA PRO A 287 22.58 38.37 15.25
C PRO A 287 22.39 39.87 15.04
N ASP A 288 23.22 40.67 15.73
CA ASP A 288 23.18 42.12 15.71
C ASP A 288 21.82 42.77 16.03
N SER A 289 20.91 42.13 16.78
CA SER A 289 19.73 42.81 17.35
C SER A 289 19.07 42.12 18.56
N GLY A 290 18.60 42.96 19.50
CA GLY A 290 17.69 42.58 20.58
C GLY A 290 18.32 42.02 21.86
N GLN A 291 17.56 42.10 22.95
CA GLN A 291 17.89 41.56 24.28
C GLN A 291 16.83 40.54 24.72
N SER A 292 17.26 39.48 25.40
CA SER A 292 16.34 38.51 26.01
C SER A 292 15.59 39.14 27.19
N MET A 293 14.29 38.87 27.25
CA MET A 293 13.41 39.20 28.36
C MET A 293 12.67 37.95 28.80
N SER A 294 12.38 37.83 30.09
CA SER A 294 11.54 36.76 30.63
C SER A 294 10.66 37.25 31.78
N THR A 295 9.57 36.53 32.03
CA THR A 295 8.63 36.81 33.12
C THR A 295 8.19 35.52 33.82
N GLU A 296 7.93 35.61 35.12
CA GLU A 296 7.29 34.55 35.91
C GLU A 296 5.75 34.72 35.97
N HIS A 297 5.21 35.76 35.31
CA HIS A 297 3.77 35.96 35.22
C HIS A 297 3.11 34.90 34.35
N SER A 298 1.89 34.51 34.73
CA SER A 298 1.07 33.60 33.94
C SER A 298 0.58 34.29 32.67
N ILE A 299 0.60 33.57 31.54
CA ILE A 299 0.18 34.09 30.23
C ILE A 299 -1.19 33.53 29.86
N SER A 300 -2.15 34.42 29.68
CA SER A 300 -3.52 34.09 29.27
C SER A 300 -3.63 33.84 27.75
N MET A 301 -4.76 33.28 27.31
CA MET A 301 -5.08 32.98 25.89
C MET A 301 -4.19 31.94 25.16
N THR A 302 -3.23 31.33 25.85
CA THR A 302 -2.26 30.34 25.31
C THR A 302 -2.91 29.05 24.78
N SER A 303 -4.02 28.64 25.39
CA SER A 303 -4.73 27.38 25.12
C SER A 303 -6.08 27.56 24.40
N ILE A 304 -6.18 28.54 23.48
CA ILE A 304 -7.40 28.79 22.71
C ILE A 304 -7.27 28.20 21.30
N SER A 305 -8.27 27.42 20.86
CA SER A 305 -8.40 26.96 19.47
C SER A 305 -8.32 28.16 18.50
N PRO A 306 -7.51 28.10 17.42
CA PRO A 306 -7.09 26.88 16.74
C PRO A 306 -5.90 26.11 17.33
N ASN A 307 -4.92 26.78 17.94
CA ASN A 307 -3.66 26.14 18.35
C ASN A 307 -3.43 26.24 19.86
N PHE A 308 -3.19 25.09 20.49
CA PHE A 308 -2.89 25.02 21.92
C PHE A 308 -1.39 25.16 22.16
N TYR A 309 -0.92 26.36 22.47
CA TYR A 309 0.49 26.64 22.73
C TYR A 309 0.82 26.53 24.22
N PRO A 310 2.01 26.02 24.59
CA PRO A 310 2.45 26.02 25.97
C PRO A 310 2.66 27.44 26.50
N GLU A 311 2.25 27.69 27.74
CA GLU A 311 2.33 29.01 28.37
C GLU A 311 3.76 29.55 28.45
N LYS A 312 4.71 28.68 28.82
CA LYS A 312 6.14 28.97 28.89
C LYS A 312 6.75 29.52 27.60
N LEU A 313 6.14 29.27 26.43
CA LEU A 313 6.58 29.84 25.15
C LEU A 313 6.49 31.36 25.12
N TYR A 314 5.48 31.91 25.80
CA TYR A 314 5.20 33.34 25.85
C TYR A 314 5.78 34.02 27.10
N GLN A 315 6.38 33.25 28.01
CA GLN A 315 7.07 33.77 29.20
C GLN A 315 8.48 34.30 28.89
N SER A 316 8.97 34.13 27.66
CA SER A 316 10.21 34.71 27.16
C SER A 316 9.98 35.49 25.87
N ALA A 317 10.87 36.45 25.60
CA ALA A 317 10.89 37.19 24.34
C ALA A 317 12.31 37.69 23.99
N ILE A 318 12.50 38.09 22.74
CA ILE A 318 13.55 39.02 22.33
C ILE A 318 12.89 40.39 22.10
N VAL A 319 13.49 41.44 22.66
CA VAL A 319 13.00 42.82 22.60
C VAL A 319 14.06 43.74 21.99
N GLY A 320 13.67 44.67 21.14
CA GLY A 320 14.55 45.73 20.61
C GLY A 320 15.13 46.63 21.70
N SER A 321 16.14 47.43 21.35
CA SER A 321 16.82 48.36 22.27
C SER A 321 17.00 49.74 21.66
N ASP A 322 17.30 50.76 22.46
CA ASP A 322 17.46 52.15 22.00
C ASP A 322 18.50 52.31 20.86
N LEU A 323 19.48 51.39 20.78
CA LEU A 323 20.52 51.37 19.73
C LEU A 323 20.09 50.59 18.48
N GLN A 324 19.20 49.61 18.65
CA GLN A 324 18.74 48.65 17.65
C GLN A 324 17.27 48.31 17.95
N PRO A 325 16.32 49.19 17.58
CA PRO A 325 14.92 49.07 17.97
C PRO A 325 14.16 48.00 17.17
N ASP A 326 14.66 47.73 15.96
CA ASP A 326 14.15 46.75 15.02
C ASP A 326 14.75 45.36 15.32
N LEU A 327 13.96 44.31 15.08
CA LEU A 327 14.40 42.92 15.18
C LEU A 327 14.39 42.31 13.78
N SER A 328 15.50 41.70 13.38
CA SER A 328 15.68 41.08 12.06
C SER A 328 16.05 39.62 12.19
N PHE A 329 15.23 38.75 11.61
CA PHE A 329 15.49 37.31 11.49
C PHE A 329 15.57 36.94 10.01
N GLU A 330 16.60 36.19 9.62
CA GLU A 330 16.75 35.69 8.25
C GLU A 330 17.03 34.19 8.28
N MET A 331 16.43 33.45 7.34
CA MET A 331 16.67 32.02 7.15
C MET A 331 16.77 31.66 5.67
N GLU A 332 17.59 30.65 5.36
CA GLU A 332 17.65 30.06 4.03
C GLU A 332 16.36 29.29 3.71
N VAL A 333 15.88 29.41 2.47
CA VAL A 333 14.66 28.77 1.97
C VAL A 333 14.84 28.33 0.51
N GLU A 334 13.98 27.41 0.05
CA GLU A 334 13.97 26.99 -1.35
C GLU A 334 13.19 28.01 -2.19
N PRO A 335 13.72 28.43 -3.37
CA PRO A 335 13.11 29.48 -4.18
C PRO A 335 11.86 29.00 -4.93
N ASN A 336 10.95 29.93 -5.18
CA ASN A 336 9.64 29.73 -5.80
C ASN A 336 8.74 28.77 -5.00
N ARG A 337 8.76 28.92 -3.68
CA ARG A 337 7.92 28.18 -2.73
C ARG A 337 7.08 29.15 -1.90
N ASN A 338 5.93 28.66 -1.44
CA ASN A 338 5.08 29.38 -0.51
C ASN A 338 5.45 29.01 0.93
N TYR A 339 5.60 30.03 1.78
CA TYR A 339 5.90 29.88 3.19
C TYR A 339 4.80 30.51 4.04
N SER A 340 4.24 29.73 4.97
CA SER A 340 3.33 30.22 5.99
C SER A 340 4.13 30.62 7.22
N VAL A 341 4.11 31.90 7.56
CA VAL A 341 4.84 32.48 8.68
C VAL A 341 3.86 32.72 9.82
N TRP A 342 4.21 32.23 11.01
CA TRP A 342 3.45 32.37 12.26
C TRP A 342 4.34 33.06 13.29
N LEU A 343 3.82 34.13 13.89
CA LEU A 343 4.55 35.00 14.81
C LEU A 343 3.79 35.07 16.13
N HIS A 344 4.52 34.81 17.21
CA HIS A 344 3.98 34.68 18.55
C HIS A 344 4.38 35.87 19.41
N PHE A 345 3.38 36.46 20.04
CA PHE A 345 3.51 37.68 20.82
C PHE A 345 2.82 37.54 22.17
N SER A 346 3.41 38.15 23.18
CA SER A 346 2.81 38.45 24.48
C SER A 346 3.60 39.62 25.04
N GLU A 347 2.92 40.70 25.41
CA GLU A 347 3.59 41.79 26.10
C GLU A 347 3.90 41.35 27.53
N ILE A 348 5.20 41.21 27.81
CA ILE A 348 5.72 40.73 29.09
C ILE A 348 6.55 41.78 29.84
N ASP A 349 6.85 42.92 29.21
CA ASP A 349 7.58 44.02 29.82
C ASP A 349 6.65 44.76 30.81
N PRO A 350 6.91 44.71 32.13
CA PRO A 350 6.05 45.35 33.13
C PRO A 350 6.05 46.89 33.03
N ARG A 351 6.88 47.49 32.17
CA ARG A 351 6.91 48.92 31.86
C ARG A 351 5.90 49.32 30.79
N ILE A 352 5.36 48.36 30.03
CA ILE A 352 4.37 48.56 28.97
C ILE A 352 3.05 47.96 29.45
N ALA A 353 2.05 48.80 29.66
CA ALA A 353 0.78 48.42 30.28
C ALA A 353 -0.46 49.03 29.60
N GLY A 354 -0.27 49.99 28.69
CA GLY A 354 -1.32 50.68 27.95
C GLY A 354 -1.36 50.35 26.46
N GLU A 355 -2.55 50.44 25.88
CA GLU A 355 -2.75 50.44 24.43
C GLU A 355 -1.93 51.57 23.77
N GLY A 356 -1.29 51.27 22.64
CA GLY A 356 -0.46 52.19 21.87
C GLY A 356 0.94 52.49 22.45
N GLU A 357 1.29 52.00 23.64
CA GLU A 357 2.62 52.24 24.25
C GLU A 357 3.76 51.51 23.52
N ARG A 358 3.49 50.31 22.98
CA ARG A 358 4.37 49.63 22.02
C ARG A 358 3.60 49.38 20.73
N THR A 359 4.15 49.86 19.63
CA THR A 359 3.61 49.62 18.29
C THR A 359 4.74 49.25 17.34
N PHE A 360 4.53 48.29 16.44
CA PHE A 360 5.52 47.94 15.42
C PHE A 360 4.89 47.44 14.13
N ASP A 361 5.60 47.65 13.03
CA ASP A 361 5.26 47.08 11.72
C ASP A 361 6.03 45.76 11.53
N ILE A 362 5.47 44.84 10.75
CA ILE A 362 6.09 43.56 10.42
C ILE A 362 6.20 43.46 8.90
N SER A 363 7.41 43.26 8.40
CA SER A 363 7.69 43.08 6.96
C SER A 363 8.33 41.72 6.69
N LEU A 364 7.95 41.13 5.55
CA LEU A 364 8.48 39.86 5.03
C LEU A 364 9.15 40.16 3.69
N ASN A 365 10.45 39.87 3.57
CA ASN A 365 11.27 40.21 2.39
C ASN A 365 11.20 41.69 1.94
N GLY A 366 10.85 42.59 2.86
CA GLY A 366 10.72 44.03 2.61
C GLY A 366 9.30 44.53 2.33
N ASP A 367 8.35 43.64 2.04
CA ASP A 367 6.94 43.97 1.90
C ASP A 367 6.26 43.95 3.28
N THR A 368 5.48 44.99 3.61
CA THR A 368 4.77 45.05 4.89
C THR A 368 3.63 44.04 4.92
N ALA A 369 3.70 43.09 5.85
CA ALA A 369 2.72 42.04 6.07
C ALA A 369 1.69 42.41 7.14
N PHE A 370 2.11 43.18 8.15
CA PHE A 370 1.24 43.69 9.21
C PHE A 370 1.67 45.12 9.57
N GLU A 371 0.71 46.02 9.73
CA GLU A 371 0.93 47.44 10.06
C GLU A 371 0.40 47.76 11.47
N SER A 372 1.13 48.59 12.21
CA SER A 372 0.71 49.16 13.49
C SER A 372 0.25 48.12 14.53
N ILE A 373 1.01 47.03 14.70
CA ILE A 373 0.71 45.98 15.68
C ILE A 373 0.88 46.51 17.10
N ASP A 374 -0.22 46.56 17.83
CA ASP A 374 -0.31 46.80 19.27
C ASP A 374 -0.79 45.52 19.95
N ILE A 375 0.10 44.86 20.72
CA ILE A 375 -0.23 43.59 21.36
C ILE A 375 -1.34 43.79 22.41
N ILE A 376 -1.22 44.82 23.27
CA ILE A 376 -2.18 45.07 24.36
C ILE A 376 -3.55 45.44 23.79
N GLY A 377 -3.60 46.31 22.77
CA GLY A 377 -4.85 46.67 22.09
C GLY A 377 -5.53 45.50 21.36
N MET A 378 -4.77 44.51 20.89
CA MET A 378 -5.30 43.32 20.22
C MET A 378 -5.74 42.21 21.18
N THR A 379 -5.09 42.06 22.34
CA THR A 379 -5.42 41.04 23.35
C THR A 379 -6.38 41.54 24.43
N GLY A 380 -6.47 42.86 24.64
CA GLY A 380 -7.17 43.50 25.75
C GLY A 380 -6.37 43.52 27.06
N GLY A 381 -5.06 43.26 27.04
CA GLY A 381 -4.20 43.31 28.24
C GLY A 381 -2.79 42.75 28.05
N SER A 382 -1.87 43.11 28.95
CA SER A 382 -0.55 42.49 29.04
C SER A 382 -0.63 41.04 29.56
N TYR A 383 0.43 40.26 29.35
CA TYR A 383 0.49 38.82 29.69
C TYR A 383 -0.65 38.01 29.04
N ALA A 384 -0.89 38.26 27.75
CA ALA A 384 -1.85 37.55 26.93
C ALA A 384 -1.22 37.16 25.58
N ALA A 385 -1.43 35.92 25.17
CA ALA A 385 -0.89 35.38 23.93
C ALA A 385 -1.66 35.91 22.70
N LEU A 386 -0.91 36.36 21.71
CA LEU A 386 -1.37 36.74 20.37
C LEU A 386 -0.56 35.95 19.33
N VAL A 387 -1.26 35.48 18.29
CA VAL A 387 -0.64 34.78 17.16
C VAL A 387 -1.09 35.44 15.87
N LEU A 388 -0.13 35.92 15.08
CA LEU A 388 -0.36 36.46 13.75
C LEU A 388 0.20 35.48 12.72
N ASN A 389 -0.53 35.23 11.63
CA ASN A 389 -0.03 34.41 10.53
C ASN A 389 -0.36 34.97 9.16
N THR A 390 0.50 34.69 8.19
CA THR A 390 0.31 35.02 6.78
C THR A 390 1.02 33.99 5.89
N THR A 391 0.79 34.02 4.59
CA THR A 391 1.52 33.20 3.61
C THR A 391 2.18 34.10 2.57
N VAL A 392 3.47 33.90 2.34
CA VAL A 392 4.29 34.66 1.39
C VAL A 392 4.91 33.72 0.35
N GLU A 393 4.91 34.14 -0.91
CA GLU A 393 5.67 33.48 -1.98
C GLU A 393 7.11 34.00 -1.96
N VAL A 394 8.10 33.12 -1.83
CA VAL A 394 9.52 33.51 -1.79
C VAL A 394 10.20 33.08 -3.08
N SER A 395 10.52 34.04 -3.95
CA SER A 395 11.28 33.83 -5.18
C SER A 395 12.80 33.75 -4.96
N GLY A 396 13.29 34.30 -3.84
CA GLY A 396 14.69 34.28 -3.44
C GLY A 396 15.10 32.99 -2.70
N LYS A 397 16.34 32.96 -2.21
CA LYS A 397 16.86 31.86 -1.37
C LYS A 397 16.82 32.15 0.13
N ALA A 398 16.26 33.29 0.52
CA ALA A 398 16.19 33.74 1.89
C ALA A 398 14.78 34.28 2.19
N LEU A 399 14.33 34.06 3.42
CA LEU A 399 13.17 34.69 4.01
C LEU A 399 13.65 35.57 5.17
N ALA A 400 13.53 36.88 4.98
CA ALA A 400 13.80 37.89 5.99
C ALA A 400 12.47 38.33 6.65
N ILE A 401 12.41 38.25 7.98
CA ILE A 401 11.32 38.69 8.83
C ILE A 401 11.86 39.87 9.64
N VAL A 402 11.33 41.07 9.41
CA VAL A 402 11.80 42.30 10.07
C VAL A 402 10.63 42.99 10.79
N LEU A 403 10.74 43.09 12.11
CA LEU A 403 9.81 43.80 12.97
C LEU A 403 10.41 45.18 13.28
N ARG A 404 9.73 46.27 12.92
CA ARG A 404 10.23 47.64 13.08
C ARG A 404 9.43 48.45 14.06
N GLY A 405 10.11 49.04 15.05
CA GLY A 405 9.47 49.84 16.09
C GLY A 405 8.86 51.13 15.54
N THR A 406 7.55 51.33 15.70
CA THR A 406 6.89 52.60 15.33
C THR A 406 6.86 53.56 16.51
N ASN A 407 6.80 54.87 16.21
CA ASN A 407 6.82 55.97 17.19
C ASN A 407 7.98 55.96 18.22
N GLY A 408 9.11 55.34 17.89
CA GLY A 408 10.27 55.24 18.79
C GLY A 408 10.10 54.21 19.91
N SER A 409 9.14 53.28 19.79
CA SER A 409 9.04 52.09 20.62
C SER A 409 9.92 50.95 20.07
N HIS A 410 9.99 49.83 20.78
CA HIS A 410 10.81 48.66 20.42
C HIS A 410 9.94 47.50 19.95
N ALA A 411 10.36 46.77 18.91
CA ALA A 411 9.70 45.50 18.59
C ALA A 411 9.92 44.44 19.69
N ILE A 412 9.02 43.45 19.75
CA ILE A 412 9.09 42.29 20.65
C ILE A 412 8.62 41.04 19.90
N VAL A 413 9.24 39.89 20.14
CA VAL A 413 8.78 38.59 19.63
C VAL A 413 9.07 37.46 20.63
N ASN A 414 8.11 36.57 20.84
CA ASN A 414 8.20 35.47 21.80
C ASN A 414 8.54 34.15 21.09
N ALA A 415 8.02 33.94 19.88
CA ALA A 415 8.34 32.76 19.06
C ALA A 415 8.06 33.01 17.57
N ILE A 416 8.66 32.19 16.70
CA ILE A 416 8.49 32.22 15.25
C ILE A 416 8.34 30.78 14.74
N GLU A 417 7.27 30.49 13.98
CA GLU A 417 7.18 29.28 13.17
C GLU A 417 7.15 29.64 11.68
N VAL A 418 7.85 28.87 10.86
CA VAL A 418 7.83 28.99 9.40
C VAL A 418 7.59 27.61 8.81
N PHE A 419 6.54 27.48 8.01
CA PHE A 419 6.17 26.24 7.33
C PHE A 419 6.29 26.40 5.81
N GLU A 420 6.89 25.44 5.13
CA GLU A 420 6.76 25.30 3.68
C GLU A 420 5.36 24.74 3.34
N VAL A 421 4.65 25.42 2.45
CA VAL A 421 3.30 25.06 2.02
C VAL A 421 3.38 24.16 0.79
N ILE A 422 3.30 22.84 0.99
CA ILE A 422 3.46 21.83 -0.05
C ILE A 422 2.06 21.33 -0.48
N PRO A 423 1.59 21.59 -1.72
CA PRO A 423 0.34 21.02 -2.21
C PRO A 423 0.51 19.51 -2.39
N ALA A 424 -0.48 18.71 -1.95
CA ALA A 424 -0.43 17.27 -2.22
C ALA A 424 -0.48 16.98 -3.73
N GLU A 425 0.28 15.96 -4.11
CA GLU A 425 0.19 15.37 -5.44
C GLU A 425 -1.14 14.60 -5.58
N SER A 426 -1.74 14.67 -6.78
CA SER A 426 -2.84 13.77 -7.14
C SER A 426 -2.37 12.32 -7.01
N LYS A 427 -3.18 11.46 -6.39
CA LYS A 427 -2.86 10.04 -6.23
C LYS A 427 -3.14 9.23 -7.50
N THR A 428 -2.66 7.99 -7.54
CA THR A 428 -3.08 7.01 -8.55
C THR A 428 -4.51 6.54 -8.27
N SER A 429 -5.26 6.25 -9.34
CA SER A 429 -6.62 5.70 -9.28
C SER A 429 -6.71 4.47 -8.38
N ALA A 430 -7.53 4.52 -7.33
CA ALA A 430 -7.60 3.48 -6.31
C ALA A 430 -7.98 2.09 -6.87
N ASP A 431 -8.80 2.03 -7.93
CA ASP A 431 -9.16 0.79 -8.61
C ASP A 431 -7.95 0.17 -9.33
N GLU A 432 -7.08 1.00 -9.88
CA GLU A 432 -5.86 0.57 -10.57
C GLU A 432 -4.75 0.20 -9.57
N VAL A 433 -4.60 0.95 -8.47
CA VAL A 433 -3.75 0.54 -7.32
C VAL A 433 -4.17 -0.83 -6.79
N SER A 434 -5.48 -1.06 -6.59
CA SER A 434 -6.01 -2.35 -6.16
C SER A 434 -5.65 -3.49 -7.13
N ALA A 435 -5.80 -3.25 -8.43
CA ALA A 435 -5.43 -4.21 -9.47
C ALA A 435 -3.92 -4.52 -9.48
N LEU A 436 -3.06 -3.51 -9.31
CA LEU A 436 -1.61 -3.70 -9.22
C LEU A 436 -1.18 -4.48 -7.97
N GLN A 437 -1.86 -4.35 -6.82
CA GLN A 437 -1.56 -5.17 -5.63
C GLN A 437 -1.95 -6.64 -5.83
N ILE A 438 -3.05 -6.91 -6.55
CA ILE A 438 -3.44 -8.27 -6.96
C ILE A 438 -2.42 -8.82 -7.97
N LEU A 439 -1.94 -8.00 -8.90
CA LEU A 439 -0.91 -8.36 -9.88
C LEU A 439 0.44 -8.68 -9.21
N LYS A 440 0.88 -7.84 -8.26
CA LYS A 440 2.09 -7.99 -7.43
C LYS A 440 2.13 -9.36 -6.74
N SER A 441 1.02 -9.75 -6.13
CA SER A 441 0.88 -11.03 -5.42
C SER A 441 0.71 -12.22 -6.37
N SER A 442 -0.05 -12.08 -7.47
CA SER A 442 -0.35 -13.18 -8.40
C SER A 442 0.84 -13.61 -9.27
N MET A 443 1.77 -12.69 -9.57
CA MET A 443 2.97 -12.95 -10.39
C MET A 443 4.27 -13.05 -9.57
N GLY A 444 4.16 -13.07 -8.23
CA GLY A 444 5.28 -13.28 -7.32
C GLY A 444 6.40 -12.25 -7.48
N LEU A 445 6.04 -10.97 -7.61
CA LEU A 445 6.98 -9.89 -7.93
C LEU A 445 8.13 -9.84 -6.90
N PRO A 446 9.40 -9.84 -7.35
CA PRO A 446 10.54 -9.78 -6.44
C PRO A 446 10.64 -8.39 -5.79
N ARG A 447 10.97 -8.36 -4.49
CA ARG A 447 11.01 -7.12 -3.68
C ARG A 447 11.80 -5.99 -4.33
N ARG A 448 12.96 -6.32 -4.95
CA ARG A 448 13.85 -5.41 -5.71
C ARG A 448 13.17 -4.47 -6.71
N LEU A 449 11.92 -4.73 -7.13
CA LEU A 449 11.16 -3.81 -8.00
C LEU A 449 10.59 -2.59 -7.25
N GLY A 450 10.57 -2.57 -5.92
CA GLY A 450 10.12 -1.40 -5.15
C GLY A 450 8.63 -1.07 -5.32
N TRP A 451 7.76 -2.05 -5.56
CA TRP A 451 6.31 -1.80 -5.73
C TRP A 451 5.60 -1.52 -4.40
N ASN A 452 5.98 -0.45 -3.70
CA ASN A 452 5.48 -0.06 -2.38
C ASN A 452 5.04 1.42 -2.41
N GLY A 453 3.98 1.79 -1.67
CA GLY A 453 3.44 3.15 -1.67
C GLY A 453 2.37 3.38 -2.74
N ASP A 454 2.31 4.60 -3.30
CA ASP A 454 1.51 4.90 -4.49
C ASP A 454 2.33 4.55 -5.76
N PRO A 455 1.72 3.99 -6.83
CA PRO A 455 2.44 3.57 -8.03
C PRO A 455 3.08 4.70 -8.87
N CYS A 456 2.51 5.89 -8.86
CA CYS A 456 2.89 6.99 -9.76
C CYS A 456 3.34 8.27 -9.04
N VAL A 457 3.11 8.40 -7.74
CA VAL A 457 3.56 9.57 -6.95
C VAL A 457 4.38 9.16 -5.72
N PRO A 458 5.47 9.90 -5.39
CA PRO A 458 5.93 11.12 -6.06
C PRO A 458 6.50 10.85 -7.47
N GLN A 459 6.28 11.78 -8.40
CA GLN A 459 6.62 11.58 -9.83
C GLN A 459 8.11 11.32 -10.11
N GLN A 460 8.97 11.62 -9.16
CA GLN A 460 10.41 11.37 -9.17
C GLN A 460 10.72 9.88 -8.95
N HIS A 461 9.83 9.14 -8.27
CA HIS A 461 9.99 7.75 -7.82
C HIS A 461 8.78 6.86 -8.18
N PRO A 462 8.34 6.81 -9.46
CA PRO A 462 7.29 5.88 -9.89
C PRO A 462 7.81 4.44 -9.83
N TRP A 463 6.90 3.47 -9.63
CA TRP A 463 7.31 2.08 -9.51
C TRP A 463 8.03 1.56 -10.76
N SER A 464 9.13 0.82 -10.53
CA SER A 464 9.94 0.25 -11.62
C SER A 464 9.09 -0.62 -12.55
N GLY A 465 9.10 -0.29 -13.84
CA GLY A 465 8.37 -1.00 -14.89
C GLY A 465 6.93 -0.51 -15.13
N LEU A 466 6.47 0.57 -14.49
CA LEU A 466 5.19 1.19 -14.81
C LEU A 466 5.32 2.34 -15.81
N GLY A 467 4.31 2.51 -16.65
CA GLY A 467 3.97 3.76 -17.31
C GLY A 467 2.82 4.43 -16.58
N CYS A 468 2.94 5.74 -16.34
CA CYS A 468 1.97 6.56 -15.62
C CYS A 468 1.52 7.75 -16.48
N GLN A 469 0.21 7.90 -16.64
CA GLN A 469 -0.43 9.00 -17.36
C GLN A 469 -1.36 9.77 -16.42
N PHE A 470 -1.34 11.11 -16.46
CA PHE A 470 -2.28 11.92 -15.70
C PHE A 470 -3.61 12.08 -16.47
N ASP A 471 -4.71 11.60 -15.91
CA ASP A 471 -6.04 11.85 -16.48
C ASP A 471 -6.65 13.14 -15.91
N SER A 472 -6.56 14.21 -16.71
CA SER A 472 -7.17 15.51 -16.42
C SER A 472 -8.69 15.48 -16.15
N LYS A 473 -9.42 14.41 -16.51
CA LYS A 473 -10.88 14.32 -16.29
C LYS A 473 -11.22 13.81 -14.89
N SER A 474 -10.52 12.79 -14.40
CA SER A 474 -10.66 12.27 -13.04
C SER A 474 -9.80 12.99 -12.02
N GLY A 475 -8.73 13.67 -12.46
CA GLY A 475 -7.76 14.37 -11.60
C GLY A 475 -6.74 13.44 -10.93
N ASN A 476 -6.62 12.20 -11.40
CA ASN A 476 -5.75 11.15 -10.84
C ASN A 476 -4.72 10.65 -11.86
N TRP A 477 -3.68 9.97 -11.37
CA TRP A 477 -2.81 9.16 -12.23
C TRP A 477 -3.45 7.81 -12.56
N VAL A 478 -3.17 7.32 -13.76
CA VAL A 478 -3.61 6.02 -14.29
C VAL A 478 -2.44 5.33 -14.99
N ILE A 479 -2.52 4.01 -15.11
CA ILE A 479 -1.45 3.16 -15.63
C ILE A 479 -1.66 2.93 -17.13
N ASP A 480 -0.73 3.40 -17.95
CA ASP A 480 -0.73 3.23 -19.41
C ASP A 480 0.27 2.17 -19.91
N GLY A 481 1.25 1.78 -19.07
CA GLY A 481 2.28 0.80 -19.41
C GLY A 481 2.63 -0.18 -18.28
N LEU A 482 2.89 -1.44 -18.65
CA LEU A 482 3.46 -2.48 -17.79
C LEU A 482 4.64 -3.16 -18.49
N GLY A 483 5.86 -2.72 -18.21
CA GLY A 483 7.11 -3.33 -18.68
C GLY A 483 7.80 -4.13 -17.57
N LEU A 484 7.52 -5.44 -17.51
CA LEU A 484 8.13 -6.36 -16.55
C LEU A 484 8.75 -7.59 -17.25
N ASP A 485 9.29 -7.40 -18.45
CA ASP A 485 10.06 -8.43 -19.15
C ASP A 485 11.33 -8.83 -18.39
N ASN A 486 11.70 -10.11 -18.50
CA ASN A 486 12.91 -10.70 -17.90
C ASN A 486 13.11 -10.39 -16.41
N GLN A 487 12.03 -10.27 -15.63
CA GLN A 487 12.12 -10.02 -14.18
C GLN A 487 12.18 -11.31 -13.35
N GLY A 488 12.04 -12.47 -13.98
CA GLY A 488 12.00 -13.79 -13.34
C GLY A 488 10.67 -14.08 -12.65
N LEU A 489 9.59 -13.42 -13.08
CA LEU A 489 8.24 -13.54 -12.52
C LEU A 489 7.72 -14.98 -12.55
N LYS A 490 6.89 -15.34 -11.57
CA LYS A 490 6.36 -16.69 -11.38
C LYS A 490 4.93 -16.61 -10.87
N GLY A 491 4.00 -17.29 -11.53
CA GLY A 491 2.58 -17.22 -11.18
C GLY A 491 1.72 -17.13 -12.44
N PHE A 492 0.62 -16.41 -12.36
CA PHE A 492 -0.36 -16.31 -13.45
C PHE A 492 -0.88 -14.87 -13.59
N LEU A 493 -1.47 -14.55 -14.75
CA LEU A 493 -2.12 -13.27 -14.99
C LEU A 493 -3.52 -13.28 -14.34
N PRO A 494 -3.81 -12.41 -13.35
CA PRO A 494 -5.12 -12.35 -12.72
C PRO A 494 -6.15 -11.65 -13.63
N ASN A 495 -7.43 -11.96 -13.45
CA ASN A 495 -8.51 -11.30 -14.21
C ASN A 495 -8.58 -9.78 -13.95
N ASP A 496 -8.18 -9.34 -12.76
CA ASP A 496 -8.15 -7.94 -12.31
C ASP A 496 -7.27 -7.02 -13.15
N ILE A 497 -6.38 -7.54 -14.00
CA ILE A 497 -5.65 -6.73 -14.99
C ILE A 497 -6.60 -5.91 -15.88
N ALA A 498 -7.84 -6.37 -16.06
CA ALA A 498 -8.90 -5.65 -16.77
C ALA A 498 -9.42 -4.40 -16.07
N LYS A 499 -9.06 -4.12 -14.81
CA LYS A 499 -9.35 -2.83 -14.15
C LYS A 499 -8.45 -1.71 -14.66
N LEU A 500 -7.28 -2.04 -15.22
CA LEU A 500 -6.31 -1.09 -15.76
C LEU A 500 -6.75 -0.64 -17.16
N GLN A 501 -7.86 0.09 -17.22
CA GLN A 501 -8.56 0.43 -18.46
C GLN A 501 -7.76 1.37 -19.39
N HIS A 502 -6.76 2.05 -18.84
CA HIS A 502 -5.90 3.00 -19.56
C HIS A 502 -4.67 2.35 -20.21
N LEU A 503 -4.44 1.04 -19.99
CA LEU A 503 -3.26 0.35 -20.53
C LEU A 503 -3.21 0.38 -22.06
N GLN A 504 -2.06 0.82 -22.56
CA GLN A 504 -1.68 0.83 -23.96
C GLN A 504 -0.61 -0.23 -24.26
N SER A 505 0.27 -0.54 -23.29
CA SER A 505 1.35 -1.51 -23.47
C SER A 505 1.48 -2.47 -22.29
N ILE A 506 1.52 -3.77 -22.57
CA ILE A 506 1.90 -4.83 -21.63
C ILE A 506 3.05 -5.62 -22.25
N ASN A 507 4.18 -5.67 -21.56
CA ASN A 507 5.30 -6.55 -21.86
C ASN A 507 5.67 -7.37 -20.61
N PHE A 508 5.36 -8.67 -20.63
CA PHE A 508 5.77 -9.64 -19.62
C PHE A 508 6.65 -10.75 -20.23
N SER A 509 7.34 -10.49 -21.35
CA SER A 509 8.15 -11.49 -22.04
C SER A 509 9.29 -12.06 -21.18
N GLU A 510 9.79 -13.24 -21.53
CA GLU A 510 10.97 -13.86 -20.90
C GLU A 510 10.81 -14.09 -19.38
N ASN A 511 9.63 -14.57 -18.95
CA ASN A 511 9.33 -14.87 -17.55
C ASN A 511 8.89 -16.34 -17.37
N ASN A 512 8.50 -16.71 -16.15
CA ASN A 512 7.99 -18.05 -15.83
C ASN A 512 6.50 -18.00 -15.45
N LEU A 513 5.72 -17.18 -16.15
CA LEU A 513 4.27 -17.11 -15.97
C LEU A 513 3.60 -18.34 -16.60
N TYR A 514 2.60 -18.90 -15.92
CA TYR A 514 1.89 -20.11 -16.30
C TYR A 514 0.38 -19.92 -16.15
N GLY A 515 -0.39 -20.93 -16.59
CA GLY A 515 -1.85 -20.89 -16.61
C GLY A 515 -2.38 -20.23 -17.89
N ALA A 516 -3.70 -20.01 -17.93
CA ALA A 516 -4.38 -19.47 -19.11
C ALA A 516 -4.24 -17.95 -19.21
N ILE A 517 -4.22 -17.43 -20.44
CA ILE A 517 -4.38 -15.99 -20.69
C ILE A 517 -5.82 -15.61 -20.30
N PRO A 518 -6.05 -14.67 -19.36
CA PRO A 518 -7.39 -14.32 -18.91
C PRO A 518 -8.16 -13.62 -20.03
N SER A 519 -9.41 -14.04 -20.27
CA SER A 519 -10.25 -13.45 -21.32
C SER A 519 -10.60 -11.98 -21.04
N SER A 520 -10.49 -11.52 -19.79
CA SER A 520 -10.73 -10.13 -19.38
C SER A 520 -9.72 -9.14 -19.99
N LEU A 521 -8.52 -9.58 -20.41
CA LEU A 521 -7.58 -8.73 -21.18
C LEU A 521 -8.21 -8.15 -22.45
N GLY A 522 -9.15 -8.85 -23.07
CA GLY A 522 -9.88 -8.37 -24.25
C GLY A 522 -10.85 -7.20 -23.99
N THR A 523 -11.03 -6.78 -22.74
CA THR A 523 -11.85 -5.61 -22.37
C THR A 523 -11.05 -4.29 -22.30
N ILE A 524 -9.72 -4.35 -22.34
CA ILE A 524 -8.83 -3.19 -22.26
C ILE A 524 -8.74 -2.54 -23.65
N ALA A 525 -9.76 -1.77 -24.02
CA ALA A 525 -9.93 -1.25 -25.38
C ALA A 525 -8.75 -0.37 -25.88
N GLY A 526 -7.97 0.23 -24.97
CA GLY A 526 -6.78 1.04 -25.26
C GLY A 526 -5.54 0.24 -25.66
N LEU A 527 -5.52 -1.09 -25.50
CA LEU A 527 -4.31 -1.90 -25.60
C LEU A 527 -3.77 -1.98 -27.04
N GLN A 528 -2.53 -1.52 -27.22
CA GLN A 528 -1.81 -1.49 -28.49
C GLN A 528 -0.71 -2.56 -28.58
N THR A 529 -0.06 -2.88 -27.46
CA THR A 529 1.00 -3.88 -27.37
C THR A 529 0.69 -4.89 -26.28
N LEU A 530 0.71 -6.18 -26.63
CA LEU A 530 0.66 -7.30 -25.70
C LEU A 530 1.76 -8.31 -26.06
N ASP A 531 2.87 -8.27 -25.32
CA ASP A 531 3.92 -9.28 -25.39
C ASP A 531 3.91 -10.16 -24.13
N LEU A 532 3.60 -11.44 -24.34
CA LEU A 532 3.63 -12.51 -23.33
C LEU A 532 4.57 -13.64 -23.77
N SER A 533 5.50 -13.37 -24.68
CA SER A 533 6.37 -14.39 -25.28
C SER A 533 7.36 -14.99 -24.29
N TYR A 534 7.90 -16.17 -24.61
CA TYR A 534 8.88 -16.89 -23.78
C TYR A 534 8.43 -17.03 -22.32
N ASN A 535 7.26 -17.65 -22.14
CA ASN A 535 6.64 -17.95 -20.85
C ASN A 535 6.12 -19.42 -20.87
N GLN A 536 5.38 -19.82 -19.84
CA GLN A 536 4.81 -21.16 -19.67
C GLN A 536 3.27 -21.15 -19.74
N LEU A 537 2.69 -20.15 -20.40
CA LEU A 537 1.23 -19.97 -20.51
C LEU A 537 0.60 -21.09 -21.34
N ASN A 538 -0.57 -21.55 -20.93
CA ASN A 538 -1.25 -22.72 -21.49
C ASN A 538 -2.74 -22.46 -21.78
N GLY A 539 -3.49 -23.50 -22.16
CA GLY A 539 -4.88 -23.35 -22.58
C GLY A 539 -4.99 -22.77 -23.99
N SER A 540 -6.12 -22.12 -24.29
CA SER A 540 -6.42 -21.51 -25.60
C SER A 540 -6.28 -20.00 -25.58
N ILE A 541 -5.93 -19.40 -26.73
CA ILE A 541 -5.98 -17.95 -26.94
C ILE A 541 -7.44 -17.49 -26.81
N PRO A 542 -7.78 -16.54 -25.92
CA PRO A 542 -9.16 -16.05 -25.78
C PRO A 542 -9.66 -15.32 -27.05
N GLU A 543 -10.89 -15.59 -27.47
CA GLU A 543 -11.51 -14.90 -28.61
C GLU A 543 -11.66 -13.38 -28.39
N SER A 544 -11.77 -12.96 -27.12
CA SER A 544 -11.88 -11.56 -26.72
C SER A 544 -10.65 -10.72 -27.07
N LEU A 545 -9.46 -11.31 -27.23
CA LEU A 545 -8.29 -10.56 -27.72
C LEU A 545 -8.52 -10.03 -29.15
N GLY A 546 -9.37 -10.67 -29.94
CA GLY A 546 -9.77 -10.17 -31.26
C GLY A 546 -10.80 -9.04 -31.24
N GLN A 547 -11.23 -8.58 -30.05
CA GLN A 547 -12.06 -7.38 -29.88
C GLN A 547 -11.21 -6.11 -29.70
N LEU A 548 -9.90 -6.26 -29.47
CA LEU A 548 -8.96 -5.16 -29.25
C LEU A 548 -8.61 -4.45 -30.56
N THR A 549 -9.47 -3.54 -31.00
CA THR A 549 -9.35 -2.85 -32.30
C THR A 549 -8.09 -1.96 -32.44
N LEU A 550 -7.44 -1.59 -31.35
CA LEU A 550 -6.20 -0.80 -31.33
C LEU A 550 -4.92 -1.65 -31.26
N LEU A 551 -5.05 -2.98 -31.15
CA LEU A 551 -3.92 -3.89 -30.95
C LEU A 551 -3.03 -3.98 -32.19
N GLN A 552 -1.81 -3.46 -32.07
CA GLN A 552 -0.79 -3.44 -33.12
C GLN A 552 0.22 -4.57 -32.95
N ILE A 553 0.55 -4.97 -31.72
CA ILE A 553 1.51 -6.04 -31.43
C ILE A 553 0.86 -7.07 -30.52
N LEU A 554 0.83 -8.33 -30.98
CA LEU A 554 0.43 -9.49 -30.17
C LEU A 554 1.50 -10.57 -30.31
N ASN A 555 2.38 -10.68 -29.31
CA ASN A 555 3.44 -11.68 -29.31
C ASN A 555 3.18 -12.72 -28.22
N LEU A 556 2.81 -13.92 -28.64
CA LEU A 556 2.55 -15.07 -27.78
C LEU A 556 3.57 -16.20 -28.05
N ASN A 557 4.71 -15.87 -28.68
CA ASN A 557 5.73 -16.85 -29.07
C ASN A 557 6.24 -17.68 -27.88
N GLY A 558 6.61 -18.94 -28.12
CA GLY A 558 7.39 -19.71 -27.13
C GLY A 558 6.64 -19.94 -25.81
N ASN A 559 5.38 -20.36 -25.91
CA ASN A 559 4.53 -20.74 -24.78
C ASN A 559 3.98 -22.18 -24.96
N LEU A 560 3.11 -22.62 -24.06
CA LEU A 560 2.45 -23.93 -24.06
C LEU A 560 0.98 -23.85 -24.54
N LEU A 561 0.65 -22.86 -25.37
CA LEU A 561 -0.71 -22.62 -25.85
C LEU A 561 -1.18 -23.72 -26.82
N SER A 562 -2.50 -23.92 -26.87
CA SER A 562 -3.13 -25.02 -27.58
C SER A 562 -4.52 -24.70 -28.14
N GLY A 563 -4.92 -25.41 -29.18
CA GLY A 563 -6.23 -25.24 -29.84
C GLY A 563 -6.17 -24.33 -31.06
N ARG A 564 -7.34 -23.93 -31.55
CA ARG A 564 -7.46 -23.09 -32.75
C ARG A 564 -7.18 -21.63 -32.41
N VAL A 565 -6.37 -20.94 -33.21
CA VAL A 565 -6.23 -19.48 -33.11
C VAL A 565 -7.56 -18.80 -33.52
N PRO A 566 -8.12 -17.90 -32.71
CA PRO A 566 -9.38 -17.21 -33.01
C PRO A 566 -9.40 -16.55 -34.40
N ALA A 567 -10.48 -16.75 -35.15
CA ALA A 567 -10.62 -16.19 -36.50
C ALA A 567 -10.62 -14.64 -36.49
N SER A 568 -11.07 -14.03 -35.39
CA SER A 568 -11.00 -12.59 -35.15
C SER A 568 -9.56 -12.05 -35.18
N LEU A 569 -8.57 -12.82 -34.73
CA LEU A 569 -7.14 -12.44 -34.82
C LEU A 569 -6.53 -12.71 -36.20
N GLY A 570 -7.07 -13.69 -36.94
CA GLY A 570 -6.60 -14.01 -38.29
C GLY A 570 -7.21 -13.17 -39.42
N GLY A 571 -8.25 -12.38 -39.13
CA GLY A 571 -9.06 -11.65 -40.12
C GLY A 571 -9.04 -10.12 -40.00
N LEU A 572 -8.29 -9.54 -39.05
CA LEU A 572 -8.13 -8.09 -38.97
C LEU A 572 -7.42 -7.55 -40.24
N PRO A 573 -7.82 -6.39 -40.80
CA PRO A 573 -7.14 -5.80 -41.95
C PRO A 573 -5.72 -5.37 -41.55
N LEU A 574 -4.73 -6.20 -41.93
CA LEU A 574 -3.30 -6.10 -41.58
C LEU A 574 -2.58 -4.90 -42.23
N HIS A 575 -2.98 -3.69 -41.87
CA HIS A 575 -2.22 -2.48 -42.15
C HIS A 575 -1.59 -1.97 -40.85
N ARG A 576 -0.43 -2.58 -40.53
CA ARG A 576 0.52 -2.32 -39.40
C ARG A 576 0.46 -3.22 -38.17
N ALA A 577 -0.46 -4.19 -38.07
CA ALA A 577 -0.44 -5.14 -36.97
C ALA A 577 0.56 -6.30 -37.19
N SER A 578 1.25 -6.72 -36.13
CA SER A 578 2.25 -7.81 -36.09
C SER A 578 1.88 -8.83 -35.02
N PHE A 579 1.42 -10.01 -35.45
CA PHE A 579 0.99 -11.09 -34.56
C PHE A 579 1.90 -12.31 -34.69
N ASN A 580 2.44 -12.79 -33.56
CA ASN A 580 3.37 -13.91 -33.51
C ASN A 580 2.86 -15.02 -32.56
N PHE A 581 2.55 -16.18 -33.13
CA PHE A 581 2.04 -17.36 -32.42
C PHE A 581 3.01 -18.55 -32.46
N THR A 582 4.21 -18.38 -33.03
CA THR A 582 5.17 -19.46 -33.27
C THR A 582 5.74 -20.05 -31.97
N GLY A 583 6.35 -21.24 -32.01
CA GLY A 583 6.86 -21.90 -30.80
C GLY A 583 5.81 -22.51 -29.87
N ASN A 584 4.51 -22.43 -30.21
CA ASN A 584 3.42 -23.08 -29.47
C ASN A 584 3.00 -24.37 -30.19
N ALA A 585 3.47 -25.53 -29.74
CA ALA A 585 3.25 -26.81 -30.43
C ALA A 585 1.77 -27.27 -30.48
N GLY A 586 0.90 -26.72 -29.63
CA GLY A 586 -0.51 -27.07 -29.58
C GLY A 586 -1.43 -26.21 -30.45
N LEU A 587 -0.95 -25.10 -31.01
CA LEU A 587 -1.79 -24.16 -31.78
C LEU A 587 -1.98 -24.60 -33.23
N CYS A 588 -3.15 -24.27 -33.81
CA CYS A 588 -3.50 -24.61 -35.18
C CYS A 588 -4.45 -23.58 -35.84
N GLY A 589 -4.58 -23.64 -37.18
CA GLY A 589 -5.70 -23.04 -37.90
C GLY A 589 -5.46 -21.71 -38.62
N ILE A 590 -4.24 -21.18 -38.61
CA ILE A 590 -3.82 -20.00 -39.40
C ILE A 590 -2.60 -20.33 -40.28
N PRO A 591 -2.32 -19.57 -41.36
CA PRO A 591 -1.11 -19.76 -42.16
C PRO A 591 0.17 -19.74 -41.30
N GLY A 592 1.07 -20.69 -41.54
CA GLY A 592 2.29 -20.89 -40.75
C GLY A 592 2.14 -21.80 -39.52
N LEU A 593 0.91 -22.17 -39.13
CA LEU A 593 0.64 -23.19 -38.11
C LEU A 593 0.04 -24.47 -38.74
N PRO A 594 0.07 -25.61 -38.04
CA PRO A 594 -0.61 -26.83 -38.49
C PRO A 594 -2.10 -26.62 -38.76
N SER A 595 -2.65 -27.36 -39.71
CA SER A 595 -4.10 -27.48 -39.89
C SER A 595 -4.72 -28.17 -38.67
N CYS A 596 -5.79 -27.62 -38.09
CA CYS A 596 -6.48 -28.26 -36.98
C CYS A 596 -7.08 -29.61 -37.42
N GLY A 597 -6.48 -30.72 -36.97
CA GLY A 597 -6.97 -32.07 -37.24
C GLY A 597 -8.22 -32.43 -36.43
N PRO A 598 -8.89 -33.54 -36.76
CA PRO A 598 -9.99 -34.06 -35.94
C PRO A 598 -9.47 -34.45 -34.55
N HIS A 599 -10.11 -33.93 -33.51
CA HIS A 599 -9.75 -34.20 -32.12
C HIS A 599 -10.06 -35.65 -31.72
N LEU A 600 -9.12 -36.56 -31.99
CA LEU A 600 -9.13 -37.91 -31.41
C LEU A 600 -9.09 -37.79 -29.88
N SER A 601 -10.17 -38.24 -29.23
CA SER A 601 -10.30 -38.34 -27.77
C SER A 601 -9.06 -38.99 -27.14
N VAL A 602 -8.74 -38.62 -25.90
CA VAL A 602 -7.67 -39.27 -25.11
C VAL A 602 -7.89 -40.80 -25.08
N ALA A 603 -9.14 -41.26 -24.95
CA ALA A 603 -9.49 -42.67 -25.02
C ALA A 603 -9.19 -43.32 -26.39
N ALA A 604 -9.37 -42.57 -27.50
CA ALA A 604 -9.04 -43.07 -28.85
C ALA A 604 -7.52 -43.14 -29.08
N LYS A 605 -6.75 -42.15 -28.60
CA LYS A 605 -5.27 -42.18 -28.63
C LYS A 605 -4.71 -43.36 -27.82
N ILE A 606 -5.25 -43.58 -26.62
CA ILE A 606 -4.90 -44.72 -25.76
C ILE A 606 -5.30 -46.05 -26.41
N GLY A 607 -6.49 -46.13 -27.01
CA GLY A 607 -6.97 -47.32 -27.74
C GLY A 607 -6.07 -47.71 -28.92
N ILE A 608 -5.59 -46.73 -29.69
CA ILE A 608 -4.64 -46.97 -30.80
C ILE A 608 -3.31 -47.51 -30.26
N ALA A 609 -2.79 -46.97 -29.14
CA ALA A 609 -1.55 -47.43 -28.54
C ALA A 609 -1.66 -48.88 -28.01
N PHE A 610 -2.74 -49.22 -27.31
CA PHE A 610 -3.00 -50.60 -26.87
C PHE A 610 -3.20 -51.56 -28.06
N GLY A 611 -3.93 -51.15 -29.10
CA GLY A 611 -4.09 -51.93 -30.32
C GLY A 611 -2.76 -52.25 -31.02
N ALA A 612 -1.90 -51.23 -31.19
CA ALA A 612 -0.56 -51.41 -31.76
C ALA A 612 0.31 -52.36 -30.91
N SER A 613 0.26 -52.22 -29.58
CA SER A 613 1.01 -53.08 -28.64
C SER A 613 0.53 -54.53 -28.69
N PHE A 614 -0.78 -54.76 -28.83
CA PHE A 614 -1.35 -56.09 -28.96
C PHE A 614 -0.98 -56.77 -30.30
N VAL A 615 -1.01 -56.02 -31.41
CA VAL A 615 -0.55 -56.52 -32.72
C VAL A 615 0.94 -56.86 -32.70
N PHE A 616 1.78 -56.04 -32.06
CA PHE A 616 3.19 -56.34 -31.88
C PHE A 616 3.42 -57.61 -31.04
N LEU A 617 2.67 -57.78 -29.94
CA LEU A 617 2.73 -59.00 -29.12
C LEU A 617 2.36 -60.25 -29.92
N LEU A 618 1.30 -60.19 -30.73
CA LEU A 618 0.90 -61.29 -31.62
C LEU A 618 1.98 -61.62 -32.67
N ALA A 619 2.63 -60.61 -33.24
CA ALA A 619 3.74 -60.81 -34.18
C ALA A 619 4.95 -61.50 -33.51
N VAL A 620 5.29 -61.11 -32.27
CA VAL A 620 6.34 -61.78 -31.48
C VAL A 620 5.98 -63.23 -31.17
N VAL A 621 4.74 -63.52 -30.76
CA VAL A 621 4.29 -64.90 -30.52
C VAL A 621 4.32 -65.74 -31.80
N ALA A 622 3.87 -65.18 -32.93
CA ALA A 622 3.95 -65.85 -34.24
C ALA A 622 5.41 -66.15 -34.64
N ALA A 623 6.34 -65.21 -34.42
CA ALA A 623 7.77 -65.40 -34.66
C ALA A 623 8.37 -66.49 -33.75
N LEU A 624 7.98 -66.55 -32.47
CA LEU A 624 8.40 -67.61 -31.54
C LEU A 624 7.85 -68.98 -31.94
N ILE A 625 6.59 -69.08 -32.37
CA ILE A 625 6.00 -70.32 -32.91
C ILE A 625 6.75 -70.75 -34.18
N TRP A 626 7.04 -69.80 -35.09
CA TRP A 626 7.79 -70.07 -36.32
C TRP A 626 9.21 -70.53 -36.04
N TRP A 627 9.92 -69.89 -35.10
CA TRP A 627 11.23 -70.32 -34.60
C TRP A 627 11.17 -71.74 -34.04
N LYS A 628 10.27 -72.03 -33.10
CA LYS A 628 10.10 -73.34 -32.47
C LYS A 628 9.83 -74.43 -33.51
N ARG A 629 8.98 -74.13 -34.50
CA ARG A 629 8.67 -75.03 -35.62
C ARG A 629 9.89 -75.27 -36.52
N ARG A 630 10.66 -74.23 -36.84
CA ARG A 630 11.92 -74.33 -37.61
C ARG A 630 12.97 -75.14 -36.86
N GLU A 631 13.10 -74.95 -35.56
CA GLU A 631 14.01 -75.72 -34.70
C GLU A 631 13.63 -77.21 -34.67
N ASN A 632 12.33 -77.53 -34.54
CA ASN A 632 11.84 -78.90 -34.60
C ASN A 632 12.09 -79.56 -35.97
N ILE A 633 11.96 -78.82 -37.08
CA ILE A 633 12.30 -79.31 -38.43
C ILE A 633 13.81 -79.60 -38.54
N LEU A 634 14.66 -78.71 -38.05
CA LEU A 634 16.13 -78.90 -38.04
C LEU A 634 16.55 -80.08 -37.14
N ARG A 635 15.88 -80.28 -35.99
CA ARG A 635 16.06 -81.47 -35.14
C ARG A 635 15.66 -82.76 -35.86
N ALA A 636 14.52 -82.76 -36.57
CA ALA A 636 14.07 -83.90 -37.36
C ALA A 636 15.04 -84.24 -38.51
N GLN A 637 15.58 -83.23 -39.20
CA GLN A 637 16.60 -83.42 -40.24
C GLN A 637 17.91 -84.00 -39.69
N ARG A 638 18.36 -83.57 -38.50
CA ARG A 638 19.53 -84.18 -37.82
C ARG A 638 19.29 -85.65 -37.45
N ILE A 639 18.08 -86.01 -37.02
CA ILE A 639 17.71 -87.41 -36.71
C ILE A 639 17.63 -88.25 -38.00
N ALA A 640 17.16 -87.67 -39.11
CA ALA A 640 17.15 -88.34 -40.41
C ALA A 640 18.58 -88.60 -40.94
N ALA A 641 19.47 -87.60 -40.87
CA ALA A 641 20.88 -87.76 -41.27
C ALA A 641 21.62 -88.81 -40.42
N ALA A 642 21.28 -88.96 -39.14
CA ALA A 642 21.84 -90.00 -38.27
C ALA A 642 21.40 -91.43 -38.66
N ARG A 643 20.34 -91.61 -39.46
CA ARG A 643 19.86 -92.93 -39.92
C ARG A 643 20.56 -93.46 -41.18
N GLU A 644 21.35 -92.64 -41.88
CA GLU A 644 22.12 -93.08 -43.05
C GLU A 644 23.62 -93.31 -42.76
N ALA A 645 24.02 -93.33 -41.49
CA ALA A 645 25.39 -93.66 -41.11
C ALA A 645 25.69 -95.17 -41.31
N PRO A 646 26.83 -95.58 -41.94
CA PRO A 646 26.95 -96.93 -42.53
C PRO A 646 27.09 -98.14 -41.58
N TYR A 647 26.98 -97.97 -40.26
CA TYR A 647 27.35 -99.00 -39.27
C TYR A 647 26.17 -99.68 -38.55
N ALA A 648 24.92 -99.23 -38.76
CA ALA A 648 23.74 -99.74 -38.05
C ALA A 648 23.06 -100.94 -38.76
N LYS A 649 23.80 -101.80 -39.45
CA LYS A 649 23.27 -102.90 -40.29
C LYS A 649 23.54 -104.30 -39.74
N ALA A 650 23.37 -104.51 -38.42
CA ALA A 650 23.60 -105.81 -37.77
C ALA A 650 22.82 -106.04 -36.46
N ARG A 651 21.47 -106.05 -36.51
CA ARG A 651 20.54 -106.79 -35.61
C ARG A 651 19.09 -106.45 -35.97
N MET A 652 18.18 -107.39 -35.74
CA MET A 652 16.72 -107.40 -36.02
C MET A 652 16.28 -108.17 -37.28
N HIS A 653 16.95 -109.28 -37.58
CA HIS A 653 16.31 -110.45 -38.21
C HIS A 653 15.84 -111.42 -37.12
N PHE A 654 14.77 -111.07 -36.39
CA PHE A 654 13.95 -112.01 -35.61
C PHE A 654 12.63 -111.34 -35.20
N ALA A 655 11.61 -112.11 -34.83
CA ALA A 655 10.26 -111.65 -34.47
C ALA A 655 9.48 -110.96 -35.61
N ARG A 656 9.34 -111.67 -36.74
CA ARG A 656 8.07 -111.67 -37.47
C ARG A 656 7.19 -112.78 -36.85
N ASP A 657 5.88 -112.57 -36.92
CA ASP A 657 4.80 -113.52 -36.62
C ASP A 657 4.55 -113.90 -35.14
N VAL A 658 3.37 -113.50 -34.64
CA VAL A 658 2.40 -114.33 -33.88
C VAL A 658 1.13 -113.50 -33.57
N GLN A 659 -0.03 -113.96 -34.10
CA GLN A 659 -1.44 -113.80 -33.61
C GLN A 659 -2.04 -112.35 -33.47
N MET A 660 -3.16 -111.90 -34.08
CA MET A 660 -4.53 -112.44 -34.34
C MET A 660 -5.28 -112.82 -33.02
N THR A 661 -6.52 -112.40 -32.67
CA THR A 661 -7.80 -112.21 -33.42
C THR A 661 -8.91 -111.54 -32.53
N LYS A 662 -9.93 -110.85 -33.13
CA LYS A 662 -11.39 -110.71 -32.76
C LYS A 662 -11.83 -110.34 -31.29
N HIS A 663 -13.02 -109.78 -30.93
CA HIS A 663 -14.39 -109.71 -31.53
C HIS A 663 -15.32 -108.59 -30.89
N HIS A 664 -16.15 -107.91 -31.70
CA HIS A 664 -17.61 -107.54 -31.55
C HIS A 664 -18.29 -106.69 -30.41
N ARG A 665 -19.00 -105.60 -30.83
CA ARG A 665 -20.41 -105.13 -30.56
C ARG A 665 -20.91 -104.74 -29.12
N PRO A 666 -22.08 -104.05 -28.92
CA PRO A 666 -22.83 -103.03 -29.72
C PRO A 666 -23.43 -101.82 -28.88
N HIS A 667 -24.44 -101.12 -29.43
CA HIS A 667 -25.23 -99.96 -28.92
C HIS A 667 -26.09 -100.15 -27.64
N ASP A 668 -26.32 -99.05 -26.86
CA ASP A 668 -27.65 -98.45 -26.51
C ASP A 668 -27.50 -97.26 -25.50
N GLN A 669 -28.02 -96.05 -25.78
CA GLN A 669 -29.32 -95.42 -25.41
C GLN A 669 -29.53 -94.88 -23.96
N VAL A 670 -29.77 -93.54 -23.90
CA VAL A 670 -30.73 -92.80 -23.04
C VAL A 670 -30.61 -92.84 -21.49
N ARG A 671 -30.29 -91.67 -20.89
CA ARG A 671 -31.24 -90.98 -19.96
C ARG A 671 -30.91 -89.51 -19.71
N SER A 672 -31.98 -88.70 -19.60
CA SER A 672 -32.03 -87.29 -19.22
C SER A 672 -32.10 -87.08 -17.71
N HIS A 673 -31.63 -85.94 -17.19
CA HIS A 673 -32.30 -85.20 -16.10
C HIS A 673 -31.94 -83.69 -16.15
N THR A 674 -32.84 -82.88 -15.61
CA THR A 674 -32.94 -81.42 -15.77
C THR A 674 -32.92 -80.72 -14.38
N LEU A 675 -32.94 -79.37 -14.36
CA LEU A 675 -33.21 -78.46 -13.21
C LEU A 675 -31.96 -78.08 -12.36
N ILE A 676 -31.79 -76.87 -11.76
CA ILE A 676 -32.50 -75.57 -11.83
C ILE A 676 -31.58 -74.41 -11.32
N MET A 677 -31.93 -73.16 -11.65
CA MET A 677 -31.55 -71.82 -11.12
C MET A 677 -30.79 -71.72 -9.77
N ASP A 678 -29.68 -70.94 -9.64
CA ASP A 678 -29.55 -69.50 -9.24
C ASP A 678 -28.96 -69.38 -7.80
N PRO A 679 -28.64 -68.18 -7.24
CA PRO A 679 -27.81 -67.10 -7.80
C PRO A 679 -26.77 -66.57 -6.78
N THR A 680 -25.81 -65.73 -7.22
CA THR A 680 -25.36 -64.47 -6.55
C THR A 680 -24.37 -63.71 -7.44
#